data_AF-A0A512IXF8-F1
#
_entry.id   AF-A0A512IXF8-F1
#
_cell.length_a   1.000
_cell.length_b   1.000
_cell.length_c   1.000
_cell.angle_alpha   90.00
_cell.angle_beta   90.00
_cell.angle_gamma   90.00
#
_symmetry.space_group_name_H-M   'P 1'
#
loop_
_entity.id
_entity.type
_entity.pdbx_description
1 polymer ?
#
loop_
_entity_poly.entity_id
_entity_poly.type
_entity_poly.pdbx_seq_one_letter_code
_entity_poly.pdbx_strand_id
1 'polypeptide(L)'
;MPAVAVVIPVYRQPHFLCESVASARRQSLSVPYRIVVVDDGCPLPETRALGLAFALADRGVHVIRTSNRGLSAARNAGIAYALSRWPDVGALYMLDADNRLTPRSLEIGLAALSKHPEADWVYPQLSKFGMGWAGHVDVPVSPLHTLLAGSFMEASSLIRSRVFAAGLRYDESMRAGYEDWEFWIQAFAAGFRGICEPAMGLDYRYRPESMVRNAARQRPILLNALRQRHPSLFAARTLLGLEQAHHPRYGLVGETGLARFTDWAVRSEGVATEDFADALARSRAEPEGGALPPFLLFADPETVAALARARLIQSTLRRLEGACARGSGWVGLALTIEHGFEPSVGAPGGESAMILVATDRFADLVSGAPDAETQLAEALSAMARVGPVLPRESADAAALRPGAIARLRRSLQICRTAADRSEAPRRWHWQTRTLFDGADLVETLRTEIGGAPLSNLTREARRRLLGLVLDGHALAGLEAVRGLCGSRGSDTVRLHLLHCGSLAELPDGADLSGVDSLDELALPKPGKRPFQFQGQPFDLPEPDDPAWREIRGALAGFDTILIGVPRLFPLLAECRSKGARTIIYRPEVGWPDHDTRILLAFEHATDALIVESEETATHFAAHGFPRSKIAVPRQGDIALLFPQMRAEQGSDMTDHLGRASTGT
;
A
#
# COMPACT_ATOMS: atom_id res chain seq x y z
N MET A 1 -17.48 29.22 16.71
CA MET A 1 -16.41 28.19 16.58
C MET A 1 -16.39 27.38 17.87
N PRO A 2 -16.22 26.05 17.80
CA PRO A 2 -16.29 25.19 18.98
C PRO A 2 -15.08 25.38 19.91
N ALA A 3 -15.23 25.02 21.19
CA ALA A 3 -14.16 25.11 22.16
C ALA A 3 -13.07 24.05 21.92
N VAL A 4 -11.86 24.31 22.43
CA VAL A 4 -10.72 23.37 22.37
C VAL A 4 -10.35 22.90 23.77
N ALA A 5 -10.02 21.62 23.92
CA ALA A 5 -9.42 21.09 25.15
C ALA A 5 -7.99 20.58 24.89
N VAL A 6 -7.01 21.10 25.62
CA VAL A 6 -5.63 20.60 25.62
C VAL A 6 -5.49 19.57 26.74
N VAL A 7 -5.12 18.34 26.42
CA VAL A 7 -4.90 17.26 27.40
C VAL A 7 -3.40 17.06 27.58
N ILE A 8 -2.91 17.15 28.82
CA ILE A 8 -1.50 17.06 29.18
C ILE A 8 -1.28 15.91 30.18
N PRO A 9 -0.94 14.70 29.73
CA PRO A 9 -0.57 13.61 30.62
C PRO A 9 0.82 13.87 31.23
N VAL A 10 0.96 13.65 32.55
CA VAL A 10 2.22 13.84 33.26
C VAL A 10 2.52 12.69 34.21
N TYR A 11 3.72 12.11 34.09
CA TYR A 11 4.23 11.07 34.97
C TYR A 11 5.76 11.17 35.10
N ARG A 12 6.26 11.23 36.34
CA ARG A 12 7.70 11.33 36.69
C ARG A 12 8.48 12.47 36.01
N GLN A 13 7.80 13.52 35.55
CA GLN A 13 8.41 14.63 34.81
C GLN A 13 7.88 16.01 35.26
N PRO A 14 7.87 16.32 36.58
CA PRO A 14 7.31 17.58 37.09
C PRO A 14 8.01 18.82 36.53
N HIS A 15 9.31 18.74 36.25
CA HIS A 15 10.12 19.87 35.79
C HIS A 15 9.73 20.38 34.40
N PHE A 16 9.07 19.58 33.56
CA PHE A 16 8.60 20.03 32.26
C PHE A 16 7.16 20.58 32.27
N LEU A 17 6.36 20.22 33.28
CA LEU A 17 4.95 20.56 33.36
C LEU A 17 4.70 22.08 33.28
N CYS A 18 5.60 22.89 33.87
CA CYS A 18 5.48 24.34 33.82
C CYS A 18 5.59 24.89 32.39
N GLU A 19 6.53 24.39 31.58
CA GLU A 19 6.71 24.84 30.20
C GLU A 19 5.53 24.44 29.32
N SER A 20 5.05 23.19 29.44
CA SER A 20 3.92 22.68 28.65
C SER A 20 2.63 23.43 28.96
N VAL A 21 2.23 23.54 30.24
CA VAL A 21 1.03 24.29 30.65
C VAL A 21 1.12 25.76 30.25
N ALA A 22 2.28 26.41 30.46
CA ALA A 22 2.44 27.81 30.10
C ALA A 22 2.40 28.04 28.58
N SER A 23 2.92 27.10 27.77
CA SER A 23 2.81 27.17 26.30
C SER A 23 1.36 27.02 25.83
N ALA A 24 0.61 26.10 26.45
CA ALA A 24 -0.80 25.91 26.18
C ALA A 24 -1.63 27.13 26.58
N ARG A 25 -1.23 27.86 27.63
CA ARG A 25 -1.90 29.10 28.05
C ARG A 25 -1.57 30.35 27.26
N ARG A 26 -0.45 30.39 26.54
CA ARG A 26 -0.06 31.54 25.72
C ARG A 26 -0.53 31.43 24.27
N GLN A 27 -1.57 30.65 24.01
CA GLN A 27 -2.12 30.50 22.66
C GLN A 27 -2.92 31.74 22.26
N SER A 28 -2.61 32.29 21.09
CA SER A 28 -3.33 33.40 20.45
C SER A 28 -4.64 32.92 19.83
N LEU A 29 -5.58 32.48 20.67
CA LEU A 29 -6.85 31.91 20.23
C LEU A 29 -8.04 32.76 20.70
N SER A 30 -8.91 33.12 19.77
CA SER A 30 -10.10 33.94 20.04
C SER A 30 -11.27 33.16 20.65
N VAL A 31 -11.23 31.83 20.57
CA VAL A 31 -12.25 30.94 21.16
C VAL A 31 -11.83 30.46 22.55
N PRO A 32 -12.81 30.12 23.42
CA PRO A 32 -12.50 29.52 24.71
C PRO A 32 -11.76 28.19 24.53
N TYR A 33 -10.70 28.00 25.32
CA TYR A 33 -10.04 26.71 25.45
C TYR A 33 -9.77 26.36 26.91
N ARG A 34 -9.59 25.07 27.17
CA ARG A 34 -9.36 24.49 28.50
C ARG A 34 -8.12 23.63 28.48
N ILE A 35 -7.47 23.52 29.63
CA ILE A 35 -6.31 22.63 29.81
C ILE A 35 -6.67 21.59 30.87
N VAL A 36 -6.42 20.32 30.57
CA VAL A 36 -6.60 19.19 31.47
C VAL A 36 -5.25 18.55 31.70
N VAL A 37 -4.66 18.80 32.87
CA VAL A 37 -3.48 18.09 33.34
C VAL A 37 -3.92 16.75 33.95
N VAL A 38 -3.38 15.65 33.42
CA VAL A 38 -3.66 14.30 33.91
C VAL A 38 -2.43 13.79 34.65
N ASP A 39 -2.48 13.83 35.98
CA ASP A 39 -1.47 13.21 36.85
C ASP A 39 -1.73 11.69 36.88
N ASP A 40 -0.93 10.93 36.12
CA ASP A 40 -1.09 9.47 35.97
C ASP A 40 -0.52 8.71 37.17
N GLY A 41 -1.03 9.02 38.36
CA GLY A 41 -0.58 8.41 39.61
C GLY A 41 0.90 8.65 39.89
N CYS A 42 1.42 9.83 39.56
CA CYS A 42 2.83 10.14 39.74
C CYS A 42 3.22 10.00 41.23
N PRO A 43 4.35 9.31 41.53
CA PRO A 43 4.82 9.17 42.91
C PRO A 43 5.53 10.44 43.42
N LEU A 44 5.90 11.36 42.52
CA LEU A 44 6.61 12.59 42.87
C LEU A 44 5.61 13.65 43.37
N PRO A 45 5.71 14.13 44.63
CA PRO A 45 4.80 15.13 45.19
C PRO A 45 4.75 16.44 44.38
N GLU A 46 5.87 16.79 43.73
CA GLU A 46 6.03 18.01 42.94
C GLU A 46 5.05 18.04 41.75
N THR A 47 4.78 16.89 41.12
CA THR A 47 3.82 16.82 40.01
C THR A 47 2.43 17.26 40.46
N ARG A 48 1.98 16.74 41.61
CA ARG A 48 0.68 17.08 42.18
C ARG A 48 0.64 18.53 42.65
N ALA A 49 1.70 18.98 43.34
CA ALA A 49 1.79 20.35 43.84
C ALA A 49 1.73 21.38 42.69
N LEU A 50 2.51 21.17 41.62
CA LEU A 50 2.52 22.03 40.45
C LEU A 50 1.17 22.04 39.72
N GLY A 51 0.57 20.86 39.50
CA GLY A 51 -0.76 20.78 38.89
C GLY A 51 -1.78 21.60 39.67
N LEU A 52 -1.89 21.37 40.98
CA LEU A 52 -2.83 22.09 41.85
C LEU A 52 -2.55 23.60 41.87
N ALA A 53 -1.27 24.01 41.89
CA ALA A 53 -0.91 25.42 41.82
C ALA A 53 -1.43 26.09 40.54
N PHE A 54 -1.30 25.43 39.38
CA PHE A 54 -1.86 25.94 38.12
C PHE A 54 -3.39 26.01 38.15
N ALA A 55 -4.08 24.98 38.66
CA ALA A 55 -5.54 24.97 38.76
C ALA A 55 -6.08 26.04 39.72
N LEU A 56 -5.34 26.36 40.79
CA LEU A 56 -5.68 27.44 41.73
C LEU A 56 -5.44 28.82 41.12
N ALA A 57 -4.32 28.99 40.40
CA ALA A 57 -3.97 30.25 39.76
C ALA A 57 -4.87 30.58 38.56
N ASP A 58 -5.42 29.55 37.90
CA ASP A 58 -6.13 29.73 36.65
C ASP A 58 -7.32 28.76 36.48
N ARG A 59 -8.53 29.33 36.43
CA ARG A 59 -9.79 28.58 36.31
C ARG A 59 -9.97 27.82 34.99
N GLY A 60 -9.17 28.10 33.96
CA GLY A 60 -9.18 27.32 32.72
C GLY A 60 -8.21 26.14 32.72
N VAL A 61 -7.44 25.95 33.81
CA VAL A 61 -6.61 24.77 34.04
C VAL A 61 -7.31 23.83 35.02
N HIS A 62 -7.45 22.58 34.63
CA HIS A 62 -8.05 21.51 35.41
C HIS A 62 -7.03 20.42 35.63
N VAL A 63 -7.08 19.78 36.80
CA VAL A 63 -6.19 18.68 37.15
C VAL A 63 -7.05 17.50 37.55
N ILE A 64 -6.78 16.36 36.93
CA ILE A 64 -7.33 15.08 37.36
C ILE A 64 -6.17 14.15 37.72
N ARG A 65 -6.39 13.27 38.70
CA ARG A 65 -5.42 12.26 39.11
C ARG A 65 -6.02 10.88 38.92
N THR A 66 -5.25 9.98 38.31
CA THR A 66 -5.61 8.56 38.12
C THR A 66 -4.67 7.67 38.91
N SER A 67 -4.96 6.36 38.97
CA SER A 67 -3.92 5.37 39.23
C SER A 67 -3.03 5.25 37.99
N ASN A 68 -1.72 5.02 38.18
CA ASN A 68 -0.79 4.86 37.06
C ASN A 68 -1.20 3.67 36.19
N ARG A 69 -1.68 3.95 34.98
CA ARG A 69 -2.05 2.94 34.00
C ARG A 69 -1.33 3.11 32.66
N GLY A 70 -0.41 4.06 32.57
CA GLY A 70 0.39 4.34 31.38
C GLY A 70 -0.19 5.49 30.54
N LEU A 71 0.63 5.95 29.58
CA LEU A 71 0.38 7.15 28.78
C LEU A 71 -0.97 7.12 28.04
N SER A 72 -1.31 6.01 27.37
CA SER A 72 -2.60 5.83 26.69
C SER A 72 -3.79 6.01 27.63
N ALA A 73 -3.74 5.40 28.82
CA ALA A 73 -4.82 5.49 29.80
C ALA A 73 -4.95 6.91 30.37
N ALA A 74 -3.83 7.61 30.55
CA ALA A 74 -3.83 9.02 30.97
C ALA A 74 -4.46 9.93 29.90
N ARG A 75 -4.09 9.76 28.62
CA ARG A 75 -4.72 10.48 27.50
C ARG A 75 -6.23 10.21 27.44
N ASN A 76 -6.62 8.94 27.50
CA ASN A 76 -8.04 8.53 27.50
C ASN A 76 -8.82 9.13 28.67
N ALA A 77 -8.24 9.18 29.88
CA ALA A 77 -8.86 9.81 31.05
C ALA A 77 -9.07 11.32 30.83
N GLY A 78 -8.08 12.01 30.27
CA GLY A 78 -8.19 13.43 29.92
C GLY A 78 -9.24 13.70 28.84
N ILE A 79 -9.29 12.87 27.79
CA ILE A 79 -10.31 12.94 26.73
C ILE A 79 -11.71 12.76 27.32
N ALA A 80 -11.92 11.71 28.12
CA ALA A 80 -13.21 11.42 28.74
C ALA A 80 -13.66 12.55 29.68
N TYR A 81 -12.73 13.10 30.47
CA TYR A 81 -13.03 14.24 31.33
C TYR A 81 -13.42 15.48 30.52
N ALA A 82 -12.67 15.82 29.47
CA ALA A 82 -12.96 16.98 28.64
C ALA A 82 -14.33 16.87 27.95
N LEU A 83 -14.61 15.72 27.32
CA LEU A 83 -15.87 15.49 26.59
C LEU A 83 -17.09 15.44 27.52
N SER A 84 -16.93 14.92 28.74
CA SER A 84 -18.04 14.89 29.72
C SER A 84 -18.29 16.24 30.37
N ARG A 85 -17.23 17.03 30.61
CA ARG A 85 -17.32 18.31 31.32
C ARG A 85 -17.73 19.46 30.40
N TRP A 86 -17.34 19.40 29.12
CA TRP A 86 -17.54 20.48 28.15
C TRP A 86 -18.11 19.93 26.83
N PRO A 87 -19.45 19.79 26.73
CA PRO A 87 -20.10 19.30 25.52
C PRO A 87 -19.87 20.16 24.28
N ASP A 88 -19.44 21.41 24.45
CA ASP A 88 -19.12 22.38 23.39
C ASP A 88 -17.69 22.22 22.82
N VAL A 89 -16.90 21.28 23.35
CA VAL A 89 -15.57 20.96 22.82
C VAL A 89 -15.69 20.26 21.47
N GLY A 90 -15.25 20.94 20.41
CA GLY A 90 -15.27 20.41 19.04
C GLY A 90 -13.94 19.81 18.60
N ALA A 91 -12.85 20.09 19.33
CA ALA A 91 -11.54 19.51 19.07
C ALA A 91 -10.70 19.41 20.35
N LEU A 92 -9.82 18.41 20.40
CA LEU A 92 -8.91 18.16 21.50
C LEU A 92 -7.47 18.11 20.98
N TYR A 93 -6.53 18.63 21.77
CA TYR A 93 -5.11 18.61 21.45
C TYR A 93 -4.35 17.79 22.51
N MET A 94 -3.58 16.79 22.11
CA MET A 94 -2.86 15.91 23.06
C MET A 94 -1.41 16.39 23.27
N LEU A 95 -1.17 17.30 24.20
CA LEU A 95 0.18 17.86 24.41
C LEU A 95 0.96 17.03 25.44
N ASP A 96 2.05 16.40 25.03
CA ASP A 96 2.96 15.72 25.97
C ASP A 96 3.64 16.72 26.92
N ALA A 97 3.84 16.32 28.18
CA ALA A 97 4.30 17.22 29.24
C ALA A 97 5.70 17.82 29.01
N ASP A 98 6.53 17.21 28.17
CA ASP A 98 7.88 17.68 27.82
C ASP A 98 7.97 18.57 26.57
N ASN A 99 6.86 18.70 25.83
CA ASN A 99 6.75 19.49 24.61
C ASN A 99 6.09 20.87 24.85
N ARG A 100 6.13 21.75 23.85
CA ARG A 100 5.51 23.08 23.92
C ARG A 100 4.78 23.43 22.64
N LEU A 101 3.64 24.10 22.77
CA LEU A 101 2.98 24.74 21.63
C LEU A 101 3.70 26.04 21.24
N THR A 102 3.79 26.30 19.94
CA THR A 102 4.13 27.63 19.44
C THR A 102 2.94 28.58 19.64
N PRO A 103 3.13 29.92 19.70
CA PRO A 103 2.06 30.84 20.13
C PRO A 103 0.75 30.79 19.32
N ARG A 104 0.78 30.31 18.07
CA ARG A 104 -0.39 30.29 17.17
C ARG A 104 -0.86 28.87 16.81
N SER A 105 -0.31 27.82 17.42
CA SER A 105 -0.59 26.43 17.02
C SER A 105 -2.09 26.10 17.01
N LEU A 106 -2.82 26.44 18.08
CA LEU A 106 -4.25 26.12 18.15
C LEU A 106 -5.09 26.96 17.17
N GLU A 107 -4.73 28.23 16.96
CA GLU A 107 -5.39 29.13 16.00
C GLU A 107 -5.27 28.58 14.58
N ILE A 108 -4.04 28.24 14.20
CA ILE A 108 -3.70 27.71 12.87
C ILE A 108 -4.34 26.34 12.66
N GLY A 109 -4.24 25.42 13.63
CA GLY A 109 -4.88 24.11 13.52
C GLY A 109 -6.39 24.17 13.39
N LEU A 110 -7.06 25.07 14.11
CA LEU A 110 -8.51 25.27 13.97
C LEU A 110 -8.88 25.91 12.63
N ALA A 111 -8.07 26.85 12.14
CA ALA A 111 -8.26 27.44 10.81
C ALA A 111 -8.11 26.38 9.72
N ALA A 112 -7.11 25.50 9.82
CA ALA A 112 -6.93 24.37 8.91
C ALA A 112 -8.12 23.40 8.94
N LEU A 113 -8.59 22.97 10.12
CA LEU A 113 -9.83 22.18 10.24
C LEU A 113 -11.06 22.91 9.68
N SER A 114 -11.12 24.23 9.78
CA SER A 114 -12.26 24.99 9.23
C SER A 114 -12.21 25.05 7.70
N LYS A 115 -11.01 25.16 7.13
CA LYS A 115 -10.77 25.15 5.67
C LYS A 115 -10.97 23.75 5.07
N HIS A 116 -10.68 22.71 5.84
CA HIS A 116 -10.74 21.30 5.45
C HIS A 116 -11.80 20.54 6.29
N PRO A 117 -13.11 20.69 5.99
CA PRO A 117 -14.17 20.01 6.74
C PRO A 117 -14.10 18.47 6.66
N GLU A 118 -13.48 17.94 5.61
CA GLU A 118 -13.14 16.53 5.41
C GLU A 118 -12.04 16.02 6.36
N ALA A 119 -11.20 16.91 6.90
CA ALA A 119 -10.14 16.55 7.83
C ALA A 119 -10.69 16.37 9.25
N ASP A 120 -10.25 15.32 9.92
CA ASP A 120 -10.61 14.92 11.28
C ASP A 120 -9.53 15.24 12.30
N TRP A 121 -8.28 15.35 11.85
CA TRP A 121 -7.19 15.87 12.66
C TRP A 121 -6.21 16.68 11.82
N VAL A 122 -5.46 17.54 12.51
CA VAL A 122 -4.33 18.28 11.96
C VAL A 122 -3.12 17.98 12.83
N TYR A 123 -2.06 17.48 12.21
CA TYR A 123 -0.80 17.25 12.91
C TYR A 123 0.17 18.42 12.64
N PRO A 124 1.02 18.77 13.62
CA PRO A 124 1.86 19.96 13.54
C PRO A 124 3.18 19.69 12.82
N GLN A 125 3.83 20.77 12.36
CA GLN A 125 5.25 20.76 12.06
C GLN A 125 6.08 20.69 13.35
N LEU A 126 7.05 19.78 13.40
CA LEU A 126 7.89 19.54 14.57
C LEU A 126 9.21 20.31 14.54
N SER A 127 9.40 21.29 15.41
CA SER A 127 10.71 21.90 15.66
C SER A 127 11.36 21.24 16.88
N LYS A 128 12.45 20.46 16.73
CA LYS A 128 13.10 19.89 17.92
C LYS A 128 14.00 20.91 18.60
N PHE A 129 14.18 20.73 19.90
CA PHE A 129 15.12 21.52 20.69
C PHE A 129 15.72 20.67 21.83
N GLY A 130 16.80 21.16 22.45
CA GLY A 130 17.62 20.41 23.42
C GLY A 130 18.87 19.75 22.80
N MET A 131 18.83 19.47 21.49
CA MET A 131 19.99 19.29 20.61
C MET A 131 19.67 20.02 19.30
N GLY A 132 20.66 20.62 18.63
CA GLY A 132 20.44 21.42 17.42
C GLY A 132 19.89 20.60 16.25
N TRP A 133 18.56 20.53 16.13
CA TRP A 133 17.82 19.70 15.17
C TRP A 133 16.42 20.32 15.06
N ALA A 134 15.94 20.80 13.90
CA ALA A 134 14.63 21.50 13.76
C ALA A 134 13.76 20.97 12.59
N GLY A 135 12.90 19.96 12.82
CA GLY A 135 12.13 19.21 11.79
C GLY A 135 11.25 20.02 10.85
N HIS A 136 11.06 19.50 9.64
CA HIS A 136 9.87 19.77 8.85
C HIS A 136 9.26 18.45 8.42
N VAL A 137 7.94 18.40 8.40
CA VAL A 137 7.17 17.23 7.98
C VAL A 137 5.96 17.80 7.25
N ASP A 138 6.13 18.30 6.02
CA ASP A 138 5.00 18.63 5.15
C ASP A 138 4.77 17.48 4.18
N VAL A 139 4.16 16.40 4.69
CA VAL A 139 3.87 15.21 3.90
C VAL A 139 2.38 14.96 3.91
N PRO A 140 1.73 14.80 2.74
CA PRO A 140 0.34 14.42 2.69
C PRO A 140 0.10 13.15 3.49
N VAL A 141 -0.96 13.13 4.29
CA VAL A 141 -1.26 11.96 5.11
C VAL A 141 -1.79 10.84 4.21
N SER A 142 -1.00 9.78 4.07
CA SER A 142 -1.39 8.58 3.33
C SER A 142 -1.56 7.38 4.28
N PRO A 143 -2.61 6.56 4.09
CA PRO A 143 -2.75 5.29 4.78
C PRO A 143 -1.54 4.36 4.61
N LEU A 144 -0.89 4.35 3.43
CA LEU A 144 0.30 3.50 3.22
C LEU A 144 1.51 3.99 4.01
N HIS A 145 1.77 5.30 4.03
CA HIS A 145 2.83 5.84 4.87
C HIS A 145 2.55 5.56 6.34
N THR A 146 1.28 5.69 6.75
CA THR A 146 0.87 5.35 8.12
C THR A 146 1.13 3.88 8.40
N LEU A 147 0.75 2.94 7.52
CA LEU A 147 0.94 1.51 7.79
C LEU A 147 2.40 1.05 7.73
N LEU A 148 3.20 1.60 6.80
CA LEU A 148 4.50 1.04 6.43
C LEU A 148 5.70 1.90 6.84
N ALA A 149 5.60 3.23 6.79
CA ALA A 149 6.73 4.14 6.97
C ALA A 149 6.98 4.54 8.44
N GLY A 150 5.94 4.54 9.28
CA GLY A 150 6.06 4.85 10.71
C GLY A 150 5.05 5.87 11.22
N SER A 151 5.05 6.09 12.54
CA SER A 151 4.35 7.22 13.16
C SER A 151 5.10 8.52 12.87
N PHE A 152 4.82 9.13 11.71
CA PHE A 152 5.29 10.48 11.39
C PHE A 152 4.34 11.57 11.91
N MET A 153 3.09 11.18 12.22
CA MET A 153 2.11 12.04 12.87
C MET A 153 2.28 11.95 14.38
N GLU A 154 2.67 13.06 14.99
CA GLU A 154 2.92 13.12 16.43
C GLU A 154 1.59 13.16 17.21
N ALA A 155 1.57 12.59 18.41
CA ALA A 155 0.38 12.54 19.26
C ALA A 155 -0.24 13.93 19.52
N SER A 156 0.60 14.97 19.60
CA SER A 156 0.31 16.41 19.70
C SER A 156 -0.31 16.95 18.42
N SER A 157 -1.41 16.34 18.01
CA SER A 157 -2.28 16.76 16.93
C SER A 157 -3.56 17.36 17.50
N LEU A 158 -4.20 18.24 16.71
CA LEU A 158 -5.54 18.73 17.00
C LEU A 158 -6.56 17.80 16.35
N ILE A 159 -7.36 17.10 17.16
CA ILE A 159 -8.26 16.03 16.72
C ILE A 159 -9.71 16.44 16.99
N ARG A 160 -10.59 16.35 16.00
CA ARG A 160 -12.03 16.64 16.19
C ARG A 160 -12.65 15.71 17.21
N SER A 161 -13.57 16.24 18.02
CA SER A 161 -14.28 15.45 19.03
C SER A 161 -15.10 14.30 18.42
N ARG A 162 -15.52 14.42 17.14
CA ARG A 162 -16.23 13.35 16.42
C ARG A 162 -15.42 12.05 16.28
N VAL A 163 -14.09 12.12 16.23
CA VAL A 163 -13.21 10.93 16.21
C VAL A 163 -13.39 10.13 17.51
N PHE A 164 -13.37 10.82 18.64
CA PHE A 164 -13.59 10.21 19.96
C PHE A 164 -15.06 9.84 20.18
N ALA A 165 -16.02 10.57 19.61
CA ALA A 165 -17.44 10.24 19.68
C ALA A 165 -17.76 8.92 18.94
N ALA A 166 -17.00 8.60 17.88
CA ALA A 166 -17.07 7.31 17.19
C ALA A 166 -16.42 6.14 17.97
N GLY A 167 -15.96 6.39 19.19
CA GLY A 167 -15.43 5.35 20.09
C GLY A 167 -13.92 5.16 20.04
N LEU A 168 -13.19 5.85 19.15
CA LEU A 168 -11.74 5.66 19.03
C LEU A 168 -11.02 6.19 20.27
N ARG A 169 -10.05 5.42 20.77
CA ARG A 169 -9.24 5.70 21.96
C ARG A 169 -7.84 5.13 21.76
N TYR A 170 -6.87 5.63 22.53
CA TYR A 170 -5.53 5.05 22.57
C TYR A 170 -5.57 3.66 23.22
N ASP A 171 -4.91 2.66 22.65
CA ASP A 171 -4.85 1.33 23.24
C ASP A 171 -4.03 1.34 24.56
N GLU A 172 -4.69 1.06 25.68
CA GLU A 172 -4.10 1.03 27.03
C GLU A 172 -3.10 -0.13 27.26
N SER A 173 -3.12 -1.14 26.39
CA SER A 173 -2.15 -2.24 26.41
C SER A 173 -0.81 -1.85 25.76
N MET A 174 -0.76 -0.78 24.96
CA MET A 174 0.47 -0.30 24.31
C MET A 174 1.31 0.57 25.26
N ARG A 175 2.07 -0.09 26.13
CA ARG A 175 2.87 0.58 27.17
C ARG A 175 4.34 0.81 26.80
N ALA A 176 4.80 0.19 25.71
CA ALA A 176 6.19 0.23 25.26
C ALA A 176 6.42 1.22 24.09
N GLY A 177 5.42 2.06 23.78
CA GLY A 177 5.40 2.98 22.64
C GLY A 177 4.51 2.48 21.49
N TYR A 178 4.39 3.32 20.44
CA TYR A 178 3.54 3.13 19.25
C TYR A 178 2.04 3.25 19.51
N GLU A 179 1.63 3.74 20.68
CA GLU A 179 0.22 3.96 21.00
C GLU A 179 -0.40 5.07 20.16
N ASP A 180 0.41 6.08 19.77
CA ASP A 180 0.05 7.12 18.82
C ASP A 180 -0.12 6.55 17.42
N TRP A 181 0.83 5.71 17.00
CA TRP A 181 0.79 5.03 15.71
C TRP A 181 -0.47 4.17 15.57
N GLU A 182 -0.75 3.35 16.58
CA GLU A 182 -1.93 2.49 16.59
C GLU A 182 -3.22 3.31 16.53
N PHE A 183 -3.30 4.43 17.26
CA PHE A 183 -4.45 5.33 17.19
C PHE A 183 -4.68 5.86 15.77
N TRP A 184 -3.61 6.24 15.05
CA TRP A 184 -3.73 6.68 13.65
C TRP A 184 -4.17 5.54 12.72
N ILE A 185 -3.67 4.32 12.92
CA ILE A 185 -4.11 3.14 12.17
C ILE A 185 -5.61 2.89 12.41
N GLN A 186 -6.08 2.95 13.67
CA GLN A 186 -7.50 2.85 14.01
C GLN A 186 -8.32 3.97 13.33
N ALA A 187 -7.83 5.21 13.33
CA ALA A 187 -8.50 6.34 12.70
C ALA A 187 -8.70 6.13 11.19
N PHE A 188 -7.66 5.67 10.48
CA PHE A 188 -7.79 5.31 9.08
C PHE A 188 -8.75 4.15 8.86
N ALA A 189 -8.66 3.11 9.69
CA ALA A 189 -9.56 1.95 9.59
C ALA A 189 -11.04 2.36 9.70
N ALA A 190 -11.33 3.37 10.51
CA ALA A 190 -12.67 3.93 10.70
C ALA A 190 -13.09 4.96 9.62
N GLY A 191 -12.21 5.27 8.66
CA GLY A 191 -12.49 6.21 7.56
C GLY A 191 -12.20 7.68 7.86
N PHE A 192 -11.57 7.98 9.00
CA PHE A 192 -11.16 9.34 9.33
C PHE A 192 -9.89 9.77 8.56
N ARG A 193 -9.71 11.09 8.41
CA ARG A 193 -8.64 11.68 7.59
C ARG A 193 -7.82 12.71 8.33
N GLY A 194 -6.52 12.71 8.08
CA GLY A 194 -5.57 13.69 8.61
C GLY A 194 -5.07 14.64 7.54
N ILE A 195 -4.64 15.82 7.95
CA ILE A 195 -3.83 16.73 7.13
C ILE A 195 -2.62 17.24 7.92
N CYS A 196 -1.58 17.61 7.19
CA CYS A 196 -0.51 18.44 7.72
C CYS A 196 -0.91 19.91 7.62
N GLU A 197 -0.60 20.71 8.63
CA GLU A 197 -0.55 22.16 8.48
C GLU A 197 0.85 22.64 8.88
N PRO A 198 1.73 22.93 7.91
CA PRO A 198 3.11 23.32 8.18
C PRO A 198 3.23 24.53 9.10
N ALA A 199 2.28 25.47 9.03
CA ALA A 199 2.30 26.65 9.90
C ALA A 199 1.93 26.32 11.37
N MET A 200 1.32 25.17 11.64
CA MET A 200 0.97 24.71 12.98
C MET A 200 2.21 24.12 13.67
N GLY A 201 2.96 24.93 14.42
CA GLY A 201 4.21 24.48 15.03
C GLY A 201 4.06 23.71 16.35
N LEU A 202 4.92 22.73 16.59
CA LEU A 202 5.16 22.11 17.88
C LEU A 202 6.66 22.12 18.19
N ASP A 203 7.04 22.67 19.35
CA ASP A 203 8.38 22.54 19.87
C ASP A 203 8.50 21.18 20.57
N TYR A 204 9.18 20.24 19.92
CA TYR A 204 9.40 18.89 20.40
C TYR A 204 10.71 18.79 21.18
N ARG A 205 10.68 18.37 22.44
CA ARG A 205 11.90 18.25 23.24
C ARG A 205 12.61 16.94 22.94
N TYR A 206 13.80 17.03 22.35
CA TYR A 206 14.60 15.84 22.16
C TYR A 206 15.30 15.45 23.48
N ARG A 207 15.09 14.21 23.92
CA ARG A 207 15.77 13.61 25.07
C ARG A 207 16.63 12.42 24.65
N PRO A 208 17.90 12.33 25.11
CA PRO A 208 18.79 11.21 24.78
C PRO A 208 18.21 9.85 25.18
N GLU A 209 17.56 9.76 26.33
CA GLU A 209 16.76 8.61 26.75
C GLU A 209 15.29 9.03 26.85
N SER A 210 14.43 8.29 26.17
CA SER A 210 13.00 8.59 26.04
C SER A 210 12.23 7.31 25.73
N MET A 211 10.89 7.39 25.79
CA MET A 211 10.01 6.30 25.36
C MET A 211 10.30 5.90 23.91
N VAL A 212 10.55 6.85 23.02
CA VAL A 212 10.88 6.60 21.61
C VAL A 212 12.16 5.78 21.46
N ARG A 213 13.20 6.06 22.26
CA ARG A 213 14.45 5.27 22.22
C ARG A 213 14.25 3.85 22.73
N ASN A 214 13.41 3.65 23.75
CA ASN A 214 13.02 2.32 24.21
C ASN A 214 12.20 1.55 23.16
N ALA A 215 11.24 2.21 22.51
CA ALA A 215 10.44 1.62 21.44
C ALA A 215 11.31 1.22 20.24
N ALA A 216 12.30 2.03 19.88
CA ALA A 216 13.25 1.70 18.80
C ALA A 216 14.02 0.40 19.06
N ARG A 217 14.37 0.11 20.32
CA ARG A 217 15.02 -1.15 20.74
C ARG A 217 14.11 -2.38 20.60
N GLN A 218 12.79 -2.17 20.55
CA GLN A 218 11.77 -3.24 20.49
C GLN A 218 10.97 -3.22 19.18
N ARG A 219 11.43 -2.48 18.17
CA ARG A 219 10.70 -2.22 16.92
C ARG A 219 10.10 -3.48 16.27
N PRO A 220 10.84 -4.61 16.09
CA PRO A 220 10.27 -5.80 15.45
C PRO A 220 9.04 -6.35 16.19
N ILE A 221 9.07 -6.35 17.52
CA ILE A 221 7.98 -6.86 18.37
C ILE A 221 6.75 -5.95 18.26
N LEU A 222 6.96 -4.63 18.35
CA LEU A 222 5.88 -3.65 18.27
C LEU A 222 5.21 -3.63 16.90
N LEU A 223 5.98 -3.70 15.81
CA LEU A 223 5.43 -3.80 14.45
C LEU A 223 4.62 -5.08 14.27
N ASN A 224 5.10 -6.22 14.78
CA ASN A 224 4.34 -7.46 14.72
C ASN A 224 3.03 -7.38 15.51
N ALA A 225 3.04 -6.74 16.68
CA ALA A 225 1.83 -6.46 17.45
C ALA A 225 0.81 -5.61 16.66
N LEU A 226 1.26 -4.57 15.94
CA LEU A 226 0.38 -3.76 15.08
C LEU A 226 -0.25 -4.61 13.96
N ARG A 227 0.56 -5.45 13.29
CA ARG A 227 0.06 -6.35 12.23
C ARG A 227 -1.00 -7.33 12.73
N GLN A 228 -0.77 -7.92 13.91
CA GLN A 228 -1.70 -8.86 14.52
C GLN A 228 -3.02 -8.23 14.95
N ARG A 229 -3.01 -6.93 15.31
CA ARG A 229 -4.23 -6.18 15.65
C ARG A 229 -5.05 -5.79 14.43
N HIS A 230 -4.40 -5.53 13.30
CA HIS A 230 -5.05 -5.06 12.09
C HIS A 230 -4.78 -5.97 10.87
N PRO A 231 -5.02 -7.29 10.95
CA PRO A 231 -4.63 -8.23 9.89
C PRO A 231 -5.29 -7.91 8.54
N SER A 232 -6.49 -7.31 8.54
CA SER A 232 -7.17 -6.88 7.32
C SER A 232 -6.50 -5.68 6.64
N LEU A 233 -5.84 -4.80 7.37
CA LEU A 233 -5.14 -3.63 6.81
C LEU A 233 -3.79 -4.01 6.20
N PHE A 234 -3.14 -5.04 6.76
CA PHE A 234 -1.89 -5.59 6.24
C PHE A 234 -2.09 -6.74 5.25
N ALA A 235 -3.34 -7.08 4.91
CA ALA A 235 -3.64 -8.02 3.83
C ALA A 235 -3.13 -7.46 2.49
N ALA A 236 -2.56 -8.33 1.64
CA ALA A 236 -1.93 -7.90 0.38
C ALA A 236 -2.90 -7.10 -0.51
N ARG A 237 -4.16 -7.53 -0.60
CA ARG A 237 -5.21 -6.83 -1.36
C ARG A 237 -5.50 -5.42 -0.85
N THR A 238 -5.41 -5.21 0.46
CA THR A 238 -5.68 -3.90 1.07
C THR A 238 -4.51 -2.98 0.80
N LEU A 239 -3.28 -3.47 1.00
CA LEU A 239 -2.07 -2.71 0.72
C LEU A 239 -1.97 -2.30 -0.75
N LEU A 240 -2.22 -3.21 -1.69
CA LEU A 240 -2.23 -2.89 -3.13
C LEU A 240 -3.39 -1.97 -3.52
N GLY A 241 -4.53 -2.08 -2.85
CA GLY A 241 -5.63 -1.12 -3.00
C GLY A 241 -5.26 0.29 -2.57
N LEU A 242 -4.58 0.42 -1.43
CA LEU A 242 -4.09 1.70 -0.93
C LEU A 242 -2.96 2.26 -1.80
N GLU A 243 -2.12 1.39 -2.38
CA GLU A 243 -1.10 1.76 -3.37
C GLU A 243 -1.76 2.44 -4.58
N GLN A 244 -2.72 1.78 -5.23
CA GLN A 244 -3.44 2.39 -6.35
C GLN A 244 -4.14 3.70 -5.98
N ALA A 245 -4.73 3.80 -4.78
CA ALA A 245 -5.49 4.98 -4.39
C ALA A 245 -4.61 6.19 -4.05
N HIS A 246 -3.46 5.98 -3.44
CA HIS A 246 -2.65 7.06 -2.86
C HIS A 246 -1.24 7.18 -3.42
N HIS A 247 -0.66 6.07 -3.93
CA HIS A 247 0.71 6.00 -4.42
C HIS A 247 0.81 5.14 -5.70
N PRO A 248 0.15 5.52 -6.81
CA PRO A 248 0.17 4.72 -8.03
C PRO A 248 1.60 4.48 -8.53
N ARG A 249 1.89 3.26 -9.00
CA ARG A 249 3.24 2.83 -9.40
C ARG A 249 3.74 3.41 -10.70
N TYR A 250 2.84 3.64 -11.66
CA TYR A 250 3.18 4.03 -13.02
C TYR A 250 2.59 5.40 -13.39
N GLY A 251 3.34 6.16 -14.17
CA GLY A 251 2.89 7.38 -14.83
C GLY A 251 3.05 7.29 -16.34
N LEU A 252 1.96 7.15 -17.10
CA LEU A 252 2.00 7.24 -18.57
C LEU A 252 2.07 8.71 -18.98
N VAL A 253 3.20 9.08 -19.58
CA VAL A 253 3.43 10.42 -20.11
C VAL A 253 2.73 10.52 -21.48
N GLY A 254 1.56 11.17 -21.51
CA GLY A 254 0.78 11.46 -22.70
C GLY A 254 1.14 12.80 -23.34
N GLU A 255 0.32 13.27 -24.29
CA GLU A 255 0.48 14.59 -24.91
C GLU A 255 -0.10 15.73 -24.06
N THR A 256 -1.19 15.44 -23.36
CA THR A 256 -1.96 16.40 -22.55
C THR A 256 -1.66 16.31 -21.06
N GLY A 257 -0.81 15.37 -20.64
CA GLY A 257 -0.38 15.23 -19.26
C GLY A 257 0.08 13.83 -18.92
N LEU A 258 0.23 13.56 -17.63
CA LEU A 258 0.61 12.27 -17.06
C LEU A 258 -0.60 11.61 -16.41
N ALA A 259 -0.93 10.40 -16.88
CA ALA A 259 -1.92 9.53 -16.26
C ALA A 259 -1.25 8.62 -15.23
N ARG A 260 -1.69 8.67 -13.97
CA ARG A 260 -1.17 7.85 -12.87
C ARG A 260 -2.03 6.61 -12.69
N PHE A 261 -1.39 5.45 -12.49
CA PHE A 261 -2.07 4.17 -12.26
C PHE A 261 -1.12 3.11 -11.71
N THR A 262 -1.68 2.13 -11.01
CA THR A 262 -1.07 0.80 -10.82
C THR A 262 -1.79 -0.20 -11.72
N ASP A 263 -3.13 -0.24 -11.64
CA ASP A 263 -4.05 -0.91 -12.55
C ASP A 263 -4.52 0.05 -13.64
N TRP A 264 -4.23 -0.26 -14.90
CA TRP A 264 -4.60 0.55 -16.06
C TRP A 264 -6.12 0.81 -16.18
N ALA A 265 -6.94 -0.13 -15.70
CA ALA A 265 -8.39 0.02 -15.68
C ALA A 265 -8.84 1.14 -14.73
N VAL A 266 -8.04 1.46 -13.71
CA VAL A 266 -8.33 2.44 -12.66
C VAL A 266 -7.29 3.58 -12.69
N ARG A 267 -7.20 4.26 -13.83
CA ARG A 267 -6.27 5.39 -14.01
C ARG A 267 -6.90 6.71 -13.60
N SER A 268 -6.07 7.61 -13.08
CA SER A 268 -6.41 9.00 -12.79
C SER A 268 -5.47 9.93 -13.56
N GLU A 269 -5.99 11.02 -14.13
CA GLU A 269 -5.13 12.10 -14.63
C GLU A 269 -4.47 12.80 -13.43
N GLY A 270 -3.14 12.92 -13.45
CA GLY A 270 -2.38 13.29 -12.26
C GLY A 270 -1.54 14.56 -12.37
N VAL A 271 -1.02 14.90 -13.56
CA VAL A 271 -0.15 16.06 -13.77
C VAL A 271 -0.37 16.62 -15.18
N ALA A 272 -0.66 17.91 -15.33
CA ALA A 272 -0.73 18.54 -16.64
C ALA A 272 0.64 18.61 -17.31
N THR A 273 0.70 18.72 -18.65
CA THR A 273 1.98 18.74 -19.38
C THR A 273 2.88 19.90 -18.94
N GLU A 274 2.29 21.07 -18.71
CA GLU A 274 2.97 22.28 -18.23
C GLU A 274 3.57 22.11 -16.83
N ASP A 275 2.95 21.29 -15.98
CA ASP A 275 3.39 21.06 -14.59
C ASP A 275 4.36 19.88 -14.46
N PHE A 276 4.61 19.12 -15.54
CA PHE A 276 5.40 17.90 -15.47
C PHE A 276 6.85 18.16 -15.04
N ALA A 277 7.46 19.23 -15.55
CA ALA A 277 8.82 19.61 -15.16
C ALA A 277 8.89 20.03 -13.68
N ASP A 278 7.91 20.78 -13.20
CA ASP A 278 7.82 21.22 -11.81
C ASP A 278 7.55 20.03 -10.88
N ALA A 279 6.70 19.09 -11.30
CA ALA A 279 6.45 17.85 -10.56
C ALA A 279 7.72 17.01 -10.45
N LEU A 280 8.53 16.93 -11.52
CA LEU A 280 9.82 16.24 -11.51
C LEU A 280 10.82 16.92 -10.57
N ALA A 281 10.90 18.26 -10.61
CA ALA A 281 11.75 19.03 -9.72
C ALA A 281 11.33 18.83 -8.24
N ARG A 282 10.02 18.86 -7.94
CA ARG A 282 9.48 18.56 -6.60
C ARG A 282 9.78 17.14 -6.16
N SER A 283 9.60 16.14 -7.02
CA SER A 283 9.96 14.74 -6.73
C SER A 283 11.44 14.57 -6.37
N ARG A 284 12.33 15.45 -6.83
CA ARG A 284 13.76 15.44 -6.44
C ARG A 284 14.02 16.18 -5.13
N ALA A 285 13.31 17.28 -4.88
CA ALA A 285 13.48 18.09 -3.67
C ALA A 285 12.84 17.45 -2.42
N GLU A 286 11.63 16.93 -2.59
CA GLU A 286 10.73 16.39 -1.57
C GLU A 286 10.13 15.06 -2.07
N PRO A 287 10.98 14.01 -2.26
CA PRO A 287 10.55 12.74 -2.84
C PRO A 287 9.44 12.04 -2.05
N GLU A 288 9.35 12.29 -0.75
CA GLU A 288 8.29 11.81 0.15
C GLU A 288 6.90 12.38 -0.17
N GLY A 289 6.81 13.52 -0.87
CA GLY A 289 5.55 14.16 -1.24
C GLY A 289 4.80 13.49 -2.40
N GLY A 290 5.44 12.55 -3.10
CA GLY A 290 4.77 11.73 -4.11
C GLY A 290 4.32 12.49 -5.37
N ALA A 291 5.04 13.55 -5.77
CA ALA A 291 4.67 14.37 -6.93
C ALA A 291 4.66 13.60 -8.27
N LEU A 292 5.42 12.51 -8.38
CA LEU A 292 5.41 11.59 -9.53
C LEU A 292 5.49 10.14 -9.04
N PRO A 293 4.87 9.19 -9.79
CA PRO A 293 5.06 7.76 -9.57
C PRO A 293 6.53 7.33 -9.61
N PRO A 294 6.91 6.18 -9.02
CA PRO A 294 8.28 5.66 -9.08
C PRO A 294 8.72 5.24 -10.49
N PHE A 295 7.77 4.93 -11.38
CA PHE A 295 8.05 4.56 -12.77
C PHE A 295 7.30 5.45 -13.76
N LEU A 296 8.01 5.95 -14.77
CA LEU A 296 7.45 6.66 -15.92
C LEU A 296 7.38 5.74 -17.13
N LEU A 297 6.26 5.84 -17.86
CA LEU A 297 6.00 5.11 -19.09
C LEU A 297 5.94 6.08 -20.27
N PHE A 298 6.75 5.81 -21.29
CA PHE A 298 6.73 6.51 -22.56
C PHE A 298 6.22 5.55 -23.63
N ALA A 299 4.98 5.72 -24.06
CA ALA A 299 4.35 4.94 -25.11
C ALA A 299 3.30 5.76 -25.84
N ASP A 300 2.86 5.29 -27.01
CA ASP A 300 1.61 5.79 -27.59
C ASP A 300 0.41 5.32 -26.74
N PRO A 301 -0.61 6.16 -26.46
CA PRO A 301 -1.81 5.73 -25.77
C PRO A 301 -2.48 4.51 -26.43
N GLU A 302 -2.42 4.40 -27.76
CA GLU A 302 -2.96 3.26 -28.50
C GLU A 302 -2.16 1.98 -28.24
N THR A 303 -0.84 2.06 -28.02
CA THR A 303 -0.03 0.90 -27.60
C THR A 303 -0.54 0.33 -26.28
N VAL A 304 -0.81 1.21 -25.30
CA VAL A 304 -1.33 0.78 -23.99
C VAL A 304 -2.76 0.24 -24.12
N ALA A 305 -3.60 0.88 -24.93
CA ALA A 305 -4.96 0.43 -25.22
C ALA A 305 -4.97 -0.93 -25.92
N ALA A 306 -4.07 -1.17 -26.88
CA ALA A 306 -3.93 -2.45 -27.57
C ALA A 306 -3.51 -3.57 -26.61
N LEU A 307 -2.52 -3.33 -25.74
CA LEU A 307 -2.13 -4.28 -24.71
C LEU A 307 -3.28 -4.56 -23.72
N ALA A 308 -4.11 -3.56 -23.41
CA ALA A 308 -5.29 -3.73 -22.58
C ALA A 308 -6.39 -4.56 -23.27
N ARG A 309 -6.68 -4.30 -24.56
CA ARG A 309 -7.63 -5.10 -25.36
C ARG A 309 -7.16 -6.55 -25.51
N ALA A 310 -5.86 -6.74 -25.71
CA ALA A 310 -5.21 -8.04 -25.73
C ALA A 310 -5.09 -8.70 -24.33
N ARG A 311 -5.51 -8.01 -23.25
CA ARG A 311 -5.50 -8.49 -21.86
C ARG A 311 -4.10 -8.73 -21.27
N LEU A 312 -3.06 -8.14 -21.88
CA LEU A 312 -1.65 -8.35 -21.56
C LEU A 312 -0.98 -7.17 -20.84
N ILE A 313 -1.69 -6.06 -20.64
CA ILE A 313 -1.11 -4.88 -19.99
C ILE A 313 -0.57 -5.21 -18.59
N GLN A 314 -1.26 -6.07 -17.83
CA GLN A 314 -0.81 -6.54 -16.51
C GLN A 314 0.56 -7.24 -16.61
N SER A 315 0.63 -8.32 -17.38
CA SER A 315 1.85 -9.11 -17.57
C SER A 315 3.00 -8.26 -18.09
N THR A 316 2.71 -7.40 -19.05
CA THR A 316 3.69 -6.50 -19.66
C THR A 316 4.31 -5.58 -18.61
N LEU A 317 3.50 -4.92 -17.79
CA LEU A 317 3.98 -4.01 -16.76
C LEU A 317 4.78 -4.72 -15.67
N ARG A 318 4.34 -5.90 -15.20
CA ARG A 318 5.12 -6.69 -14.21
C ARG A 318 6.49 -7.09 -14.78
N ARG A 319 6.54 -7.56 -16.03
CA ARG A 319 7.80 -7.98 -16.66
C ARG A 319 8.75 -6.80 -16.89
N LEU A 320 8.23 -5.65 -17.33
CA LEU A 320 9.00 -4.41 -17.45
C LEU A 320 9.51 -3.93 -16.09
N GLU A 321 8.67 -3.93 -15.06
CA GLU A 321 9.03 -3.57 -13.68
C GLU A 321 10.14 -4.49 -13.13
N GLY A 322 10.00 -5.81 -13.30
CA GLY A 322 10.98 -6.79 -12.87
C GLY A 322 12.32 -6.65 -13.60
N ALA A 323 12.29 -6.40 -14.91
CA ALA A 323 13.51 -6.11 -15.67
C ALA A 323 14.15 -4.78 -15.26
N CYS A 324 13.34 -3.77 -14.92
CA CYS A 324 13.80 -2.44 -14.52
C CYS A 324 14.54 -2.51 -13.18
N ALA A 325 13.96 -3.23 -12.21
CA ALA A 325 14.54 -3.43 -10.90
C ALA A 325 15.88 -4.22 -10.92
N ARG A 326 16.09 -5.09 -11.92
CA ARG A 326 17.34 -5.86 -12.08
C ARG A 326 18.41 -5.15 -12.92
N GLY A 327 18.02 -4.14 -13.69
CA GLY A 327 18.85 -3.51 -14.71
C GLY A 327 19.34 -2.10 -14.33
N SER A 328 19.53 -1.27 -15.36
CA SER A 328 20.00 0.12 -15.23
C SER A 328 18.91 1.12 -14.82
N GLY A 329 17.69 0.64 -14.51
CA GLY A 329 16.51 1.49 -14.32
C GLY A 329 15.81 1.89 -15.62
N TRP A 330 16.19 1.30 -16.76
CA TRP A 330 15.61 1.51 -18.09
C TRP A 330 15.21 0.16 -18.71
N VAL A 331 13.99 0.07 -19.23
CA VAL A 331 13.52 -1.12 -19.97
C VAL A 331 12.64 -0.72 -21.14
N GLY A 332 12.88 -1.34 -22.30
CA GLY A 332 12.03 -1.19 -23.49
C GLY A 332 11.20 -2.44 -23.76
N LEU A 333 9.96 -2.24 -24.19
CA LEU A 333 9.16 -3.27 -24.86
C LEU A 333 9.60 -3.35 -26.33
N ALA A 334 10.18 -4.48 -26.71
CA ALA A 334 10.63 -4.71 -28.08
C ALA A 334 9.45 -4.81 -29.05
N LEU A 335 9.64 -4.36 -30.29
CA LEU A 335 8.64 -4.46 -31.36
C LEU A 335 8.69 -5.81 -32.10
N THR A 336 9.77 -6.57 -31.97
CA THR A 336 9.92 -7.88 -32.58
C THR A 336 9.26 -8.96 -31.74
N ILE A 337 8.30 -9.66 -32.33
CA ILE A 337 7.62 -10.82 -31.75
C ILE A 337 8.53 -12.04 -31.93
N GLU A 338 9.51 -12.23 -31.06
CA GLU A 338 10.22 -13.51 -30.99
C GLU A 338 9.32 -14.53 -30.31
N HIS A 339 8.96 -15.59 -31.03
CA HIS A 339 8.27 -16.74 -30.48
C HIS A 339 9.28 -17.58 -29.70
N GLY A 340 9.20 -17.58 -28.38
CA GLY A 340 10.00 -18.44 -27.49
C GLY A 340 11.15 -17.74 -26.77
N PHE A 341 11.34 -18.13 -25.50
CA PHE A 341 12.39 -17.79 -24.52
C PHE A 341 13.76 -17.43 -25.12
N GLU A 342 14.53 -16.45 -24.66
CA GLU A 342 14.87 -15.92 -23.32
C GLU A 342 14.85 -14.37 -23.34
N PRO A 343 15.08 -13.63 -22.23
CA PRO A 343 15.47 -12.22 -22.31
C PRO A 343 16.84 -12.12 -22.98
N SER A 344 16.88 -12.22 -24.31
CA SER A 344 18.05 -11.81 -25.06
C SER A 344 18.15 -10.30 -24.84
N VAL A 345 19.26 -9.88 -24.23
CA VAL A 345 19.66 -8.48 -24.22
C VAL A 345 19.86 -8.11 -25.68
N GLY A 346 18.80 -7.61 -26.32
CA GLY A 346 18.80 -7.27 -27.73
C GLY A 346 19.88 -6.23 -28.02
N ALA A 347 20.46 -6.31 -29.23
CA ALA A 347 21.52 -5.41 -29.65
C ALA A 347 21.18 -3.92 -29.39
N PRO A 348 22.15 -3.10 -28.94
CA PRO A 348 21.94 -1.68 -28.73
C PRO A 348 21.53 -1.01 -30.04
N GLY A 349 20.31 -0.44 -30.09
CA GLY A 349 19.81 0.34 -31.24
C GLY A 349 18.41 0.02 -31.79
N GLY A 350 17.64 -0.90 -31.22
CA GLY A 350 16.29 -1.24 -31.73
C GLY A 350 15.19 -0.21 -31.41
N GLU A 351 14.13 -0.16 -32.22
CA GLU A 351 12.92 0.60 -31.88
C GLU A 351 12.17 -0.04 -30.67
N SER A 352 11.41 0.75 -29.92
CA SER A 352 10.59 0.26 -28.78
C SER A 352 9.17 0.80 -28.85
N ALA A 353 8.19 -0.05 -28.56
CA ALA A 353 6.77 0.33 -28.52
C ALA A 353 6.42 1.11 -27.24
N MET A 354 7.14 0.79 -26.16
CA MET A 354 6.98 1.35 -24.83
C MET A 354 8.34 1.36 -24.14
N ILE A 355 8.64 2.39 -23.35
CA ILE A 355 9.80 2.45 -22.47
C ILE A 355 9.31 2.73 -21.05
N LEU A 356 9.72 1.88 -20.10
CA LEU A 356 9.58 2.10 -18.67
C LEU A 356 10.91 2.59 -18.12
N VAL A 357 10.89 3.66 -17.34
CA VAL A 357 12.08 4.20 -16.65
C VAL A 357 11.76 4.50 -15.20
N ALA A 358 12.71 4.25 -14.30
CA ALA A 358 12.62 4.74 -12.93
C ALA A 358 12.71 6.28 -12.89
N THR A 359 11.81 6.92 -12.15
CA THR A 359 11.65 8.39 -12.17
C THR A 359 12.93 9.14 -11.75
N ASP A 360 13.69 8.58 -10.81
CA ASP A 360 15.00 9.11 -10.38
C ASP A 360 16.02 9.12 -11.52
N ARG A 361 16.09 8.05 -12.32
CA ARG A 361 16.96 7.95 -13.51
C ARG A 361 16.60 8.95 -14.59
N PHE A 362 15.29 9.19 -14.80
CA PHE A 362 14.85 10.24 -15.70
C PHE A 362 15.22 11.63 -15.17
N ALA A 363 15.04 11.88 -13.86
CA ALA A 363 15.41 13.14 -13.22
C ALA A 363 16.92 13.43 -13.28
N ASP A 364 17.76 12.40 -13.20
CA ASP A 364 19.22 12.51 -13.35
C ASP A 364 19.62 12.92 -14.77
N LEU A 365 18.97 12.40 -15.81
CA LEU A 365 19.21 12.85 -17.19
C LEU A 365 18.77 14.30 -17.43
N VAL A 366 17.68 14.74 -16.80
CA VAL A 366 17.24 16.15 -16.88
C VAL A 366 18.26 17.08 -16.23
N SER A 367 18.91 16.65 -15.14
CA SER A 367 19.87 17.46 -14.37
C SER A 367 21.32 17.34 -14.87
N GLY A 368 21.60 16.43 -15.81
CA GLY A 368 22.94 16.10 -16.29
C GLY A 368 23.64 17.22 -17.08
N ALA A 369 24.96 17.06 -17.25
CA ALA A 369 25.89 17.94 -17.97
C ALA A 369 25.43 18.30 -19.42
N PRO A 370 26.15 19.17 -20.17
CA PRO A 370 25.68 19.70 -21.46
C PRO A 370 25.36 18.65 -22.53
N ASP A 371 25.89 17.43 -22.41
CA ASP A 371 25.77 16.37 -23.41
C ASP A 371 24.64 15.36 -23.11
N ALA A 372 23.40 15.87 -23.10
CA ALA A 372 22.18 15.09 -22.81
C ALA A 372 21.98 13.92 -23.77
N GLU A 373 22.29 14.15 -25.06
CA GLU A 373 21.99 13.19 -26.11
C GLU A 373 22.95 12.00 -26.05
N THR A 374 24.22 12.22 -25.69
CA THR A 374 25.16 11.12 -25.41
C THR A 374 24.73 10.30 -24.21
N GLN A 375 24.33 10.93 -23.10
CA GLN A 375 23.85 10.20 -21.92
C GLN A 375 22.57 9.40 -22.20
N LEU A 376 21.65 9.98 -22.98
CA LEU A 376 20.45 9.28 -23.43
C LEU A 376 20.80 8.11 -24.36
N ALA A 377 21.73 8.30 -25.29
CA ALA A 377 22.18 7.23 -26.20
C ALA A 377 22.84 6.08 -25.43
N GLU A 378 23.68 6.38 -24.43
CA GLU A 378 24.28 5.38 -23.53
C GLU A 378 23.20 4.63 -22.74
N ALA A 379 22.22 5.35 -22.18
CA ALA A 379 21.11 4.74 -21.44
C ALA A 379 20.27 3.82 -22.34
N LEU A 380 19.92 4.25 -23.55
CA LEU A 380 19.16 3.46 -24.53
C LEU A 380 19.95 2.25 -25.05
N SER A 381 21.27 2.36 -25.12
CA SER A 381 22.19 1.28 -25.49
C SER A 381 22.27 0.21 -24.38
N ALA A 382 22.31 0.63 -23.13
CA ALA A 382 22.35 -0.26 -21.96
C ALA A 382 20.96 -0.77 -21.51
N MET A 383 19.88 -0.31 -22.12
CA MET A 383 18.49 -0.62 -21.76
C MET A 383 18.16 -2.09 -22.06
N ALA A 384 17.65 -2.81 -21.05
CA ALA A 384 17.13 -4.16 -21.25
C ALA A 384 15.88 -4.15 -22.14
N ARG A 385 15.66 -5.21 -22.91
CA ARG A 385 14.48 -5.35 -23.78
C ARG A 385 13.68 -6.59 -23.40
N VAL A 386 12.37 -6.42 -23.32
CA VAL A 386 11.43 -7.49 -23.05
C VAL A 386 10.54 -7.63 -24.29
N GLY A 387 10.41 -8.83 -24.85
CA GLY A 387 9.47 -9.10 -25.94
C GLY A 387 8.04 -9.26 -25.43
N PRO A 388 7.00 -8.86 -26.19
CA PRO A 388 5.62 -9.13 -25.83
C PRO A 388 5.35 -10.65 -25.88
N VAL A 389 4.71 -11.20 -24.84
CA VAL A 389 4.18 -12.58 -24.92
C VAL A 389 2.74 -12.47 -25.40
N LEU A 390 2.52 -12.79 -26.67
CA LEU A 390 1.20 -12.73 -27.28
C LEU A 390 0.65 -14.16 -27.42
N PRO A 391 -0.63 -14.40 -27.10
CA PRO A 391 -1.30 -15.60 -27.56
C PRO A 391 -1.19 -15.69 -29.08
N ARG A 392 -1.06 -16.91 -29.61
CA ARG A 392 -1.12 -17.15 -31.05
C ARG A 392 -2.43 -16.53 -31.58
N GLU A 393 -2.36 -15.79 -32.68
CA GLU A 393 -3.49 -15.08 -33.32
C GLU A 393 -3.95 -13.73 -32.75
N SER A 394 -3.21 -13.09 -31.82
CA SER A 394 -3.58 -11.72 -31.39
C SER A 394 -3.42 -10.69 -32.51
N ALA A 395 -4.54 -10.28 -33.13
CA ALA A 395 -4.58 -9.23 -34.15
C ALA A 395 -4.06 -7.87 -33.65
N ASP A 396 -4.06 -7.65 -32.33
CA ASP A 396 -3.56 -6.43 -31.69
C ASP A 396 -2.02 -6.33 -31.69
N ALA A 397 -1.28 -7.39 -32.02
CA ALA A 397 0.18 -7.34 -32.14
C ALA A 397 0.66 -6.32 -33.19
N ALA A 398 -0.13 -6.12 -34.25
CA ALA A 398 0.11 -5.13 -35.29
C ALA A 398 -0.06 -3.67 -34.82
N ALA A 399 -0.67 -3.45 -33.64
CA ALA A 399 -0.85 -2.12 -33.06
C ALA A 399 0.38 -1.64 -32.26
N LEU A 400 1.35 -2.51 -31.98
CA LEU A 400 2.63 -2.12 -31.39
C LEU A 400 3.44 -1.33 -32.42
N ARG A 401 3.49 0.00 -32.25
CA ARG A 401 4.20 0.90 -33.15
C ARG A 401 5.42 1.52 -32.49
N PRO A 402 6.49 1.80 -33.25
CA PRO A 402 7.60 2.60 -32.74
C PRO A 402 7.15 4.01 -32.39
N GLY A 403 7.73 4.58 -31.34
CA GLY A 403 7.43 5.97 -30.95
C GLY A 403 7.87 6.34 -29.53
N ALA A 404 8.13 5.35 -28.67
CA ALA A 404 8.52 5.58 -27.28
C ALA A 404 9.77 6.47 -27.14
N ILE A 405 10.80 6.25 -27.96
CA ILE A 405 12.06 7.02 -27.94
C ILE A 405 11.81 8.50 -28.31
N ALA A 406 10.99 8.76 -29.33
CA ALA A 406 10.68 10.14 -29.73
C ALA A 406 9.93 10.90 -28.63
N ARG A 407 8.97 10.22 -27.96
CA ARG A 407 8.21 10.79 -26.84
C ARG A 407 9.10 11.05 -25.62
N LEU A 408 10.00 10.12 -25.30
CA LEU A 408 11.02 10.29 -24.26
C LEU A 408 11.89 11.52 -24.53
N ARG A 409 12.46 11.65 -25.75
CA ARG A 409 13.27 12.81 -26.16
C ARG A 409 12.52 14.12 -26.01
N ARG A 410 11.27 14.18 -26.47
CA ARG A 410 10.42 15.38 -26.33
C ARG A 410 10.24 15.77 -24.86
N SER A 411 9.94 14.80 -24.01
CA SER A 411 9.72 15.03 -22.58
C SER A 411 10.99 15.49 -21.88
N LEU A 412 12.14 14.88 -22.20
CA LEU A 412 13.45 15.30 -21.72
C LEU A 412 13.75 16.76 -22.10
N GLN A 413 13.50 17.14 -23.35
CA GLN A 413 13.71 18.51 -23.83
C GLN A 413 12.83 19.53 -23.09
N ILE A 414 11.55 19.21 -22.86
CA ILE A 414 10.61 20.06 -22.11
C ILE A 414 11.13 20.29 -20.69
N CYS A 415 11.47 19.21 -19.97
CA CYS A 415 11.92 19.31 -18.58
C CYS A 415 13.25 20.07 -18.45
N ARG A 416 14.21 19.89 -19.37
CA ARG A 416 15.47 20.64 -19.37
C ARG A 416 15.26 22.14 -19.60
N THR A 417 14.41 22.47 -20.58
CA THR A 417 14.09 23.89 -20.89
C THR A 417 13.46 24.58 -19.68
N ALA A 418 12.64 23.87 -18.89
CA ALA A 418 12.06 24.39 -17.67
C ALA A 418 13.09 24.48 -16.52
N ALA A 419 13.96 23.47 -16.37
CA ALA A 419 15.02 23.45 -15.37
C ALA A 419 16.02 24.61 -15.56
N ASP A 420 16.41 24.92 -16.81
CA ASP A 420 17.29 26.06 -17.12
C ASP A 420 16.70 27.42 -16.72
N ARG A 421 15.36 27.51 -16.62
CA ARG A 421 14.63 28.75 -16.26
C ARG A 421 14.30 28.83 -14.78
N SER A 422 14.45 27.74 -14.05
CA SER A 422 13.98 27.62 -12.68
C SER A 422 15.16 27.55 -11.72
N GLU A 423 15.08 28.23 -10.58
CA GLU A 423 16.06 27.95 -9.52
C GLU A 423 15.84 26.51 -9.05
N ALA A 424 16.94 25.74 -8.98
CA ALA A 424 16.87 24.40 -8.41
C ALA A 424 16.22 24.50 -7.03
N PRO A 425 15.17 23.70 -6.76
CA PRO A 425 14.46 23.78 -5.49
C PRO A 425 15.47 23.60 -4.35
N ARG A 426 15.68 24.66 -3.57
CA ARG A 426 16.57 24.63 -2.41
C ARG A 426 15.86 23.82 -1.35
N ARG A 427 16.23 22.55 -1.25
CA ARG A 427 15.82 21.69 -0.13
C ARG A 427 16.32 22.34 1.16
N TRP A 428 15.45 22.99 1.92
CA TRP A 428 15.80 23.55 3.23
C TRP A 428 15.45 22.55 4.34
N HIS A 429 16.00 21.33 4.30
CA HIS A 429 15.84 20.35 5.37
C HIS A 429 17.14 19.65 5.76
N TRP A 430 17.41 19.64 7.07
CA TRP A 430 18.54 18.99 7.71
C TRP A 430 18.17 17.59 8.27
N GLN A 431 17.00 17.02 7.88
CA GLN A 431 16.69 15.59 8.02
C GLN A 431 17.13 14.80 6.78
N THR A 432 17.94 13.76 6.98
CA THR A 432 18.44 12.86 5.93
C THR A 432 17.44 11.76 5.49
N ARG A 433 16.12 12.00 5.57
CA ARG A 433 14.95 11.09 5.36
C ARG A 433 14.43 10.39 6.63
N THR A 434 13.14 10.59 6.92
CA THR A 434 12.37 9.79 7.91
C THR A 434 11.17 9.07 7.28
N LEU A 435 10.73 9.48 6.09
CA LEU A 435 9.63 8.89 5.33
C LEU A 435 10.12 8.34 3.99
N PHE A 436 9.37 7.35 3.49
CA PHE A 436 9.65 6.66 2.24
C PHE A 436 9.23 7.50 1.05
N ASP A 437 10.11 7.56 0.04
CA ASP A 437 9.70 7.98 -1.29
C ASP A 437 8.86 6.90 -1.99
N GLY A 438 8.42 7.17 -3.22
CA GLY A 438 7.61 6.22 -3.99
C GLY A 438 8.31 4.88 -4.26
N ALA A 439 9.64 4.87 -4.43
CA ALA A 439 10.39 3.63 -4.64
C ALA A 439 10.58 2.84 -3.34
N ASP A 440 10.91 3.53 -2.24
CA ASP A 440 11.00 2.98 -0.88
C ASP A 440 9.65 2.34 -0.46
N LEU A 441 8.51 2.96 -0.84
CA LEU A 441 7.18 2.41 -0.62
C LEU A 441 6.96 1.09 -1.37
N VAL A 442 7.31 1.03 -2.66
CA VAL A 442 7.18 -0.19 -3.48
C VAL A 442 8.06 -1.31 -2.92
N GLU A 443 9.31 -1.02 -2.53
CA GLU A 443 10.19 -2.02 -1.91
C GLU A 443 9.68 -2.49 -0.54
N THR A 444 9.12 -1.58 0.25
CA THR A 444 8.51 -1.94 1.53
C THR A 444 7.28 -2.82 1.31
N LEU A 445 6.44 -2.53 0.31
CA LEU A 445 5.32 -3.38 -0.07
C LEU A 445 5.79 -4.76 -0.52
N ARG A 446 6.83 -4.84 -1.36
CA ARG A 446 7.44 -6.11 -1.80
C ARG A 446 7.93 -6.94 -0.62
N THR A 447 8.52 -6.28 0.38
CA THR A 447 9.00 -6.92 1.61
C THR A 447 7.85 -7.37 2.51
N GLU A 448 6.84 -6.52 2.72
CA GLU A 448 5.68 -6.82 3.56
C GLU A 448 4.83 -7.96 2.97
N ILE A 449 4.68 -7.99 1.64
CA ILE A 449 3.93 -9.03 0.94
C ILE A 449 4.78 -10.30 0.75
N GLY A 450 6.09 -10.17 0.58
CA GLY A 450 7.02 -11.28 0.33
C GLY A 450 7.21 -11.62 -1.15
N GLY A 451 6.91 -10.70 -2.06
CA GLY A 451 6.95 -10.95 -3.51
C GLY A 451 7.41 -9.75 -4.33
N ALA A 452 7.98 -10.01 -5.50
CA ALA A 452 8.43 -8.98 -6.44
C ALA A 452 8.63 -9.57 -7.85
N PRO A 453 8.15 -8.93 -8.94
CA PRO A 453 7.25 -7.78 -8.98
C PRO A 453 5.86 -8.09 -8.43
N LEU A 454 5.20 -7.11 -7.80
CA LEU A 454 3.86 -7.26 -7.26
C LEU A 454 2.80 -7.19 -8.37
N SER A 455 1.70 -7.92 -8.20
CA SER A 455 0.49 -7.76 -9.00
C SER A 455 0.09 -6.30 -9.07
N ASN A 456 -0.16 -5.81 -10.27
CA ASN A 456 -0.59 -4.44 -10.54
C ASN A 456 -2.11 -4.36 -10.77
N LEU A 457 -2.86 -5.29 -10.17
CA LEU A 457 -4.31 -5.31 -10.19
C LEU A 457 -4.86 -4.70 -8.90
N THR A 458 -5.97 -3.99 -9.02
CA THR A 458 -6.63 -3.36 -7.86
C THR A 458 -8.02 -3.92 -7.68
N ARG A 459 -8.39 -4.22 -6.43
CA ARG A 459 -9.76 -4.59 -6.08
C ARG A 459 -10.67 -3.37 -6.17
N GLU A 460 -11.72 -3.48 -6.97
CA GLU A 460 -12.79 -2.48 -7.03
C GLU A 460 -13.86 -2.77 -5.96
N ALA A 461 -14.59 -1.75 -5.51
CA ALA A 461 -15.61 -1.91 -4.47
C ALA A 461 -16.64 -3.02 -4.82
N ARG A 462 -17.09 -3.04 -6.08
CA ARG A 462 -18.15 -3.92 -6.59
C ARG A 462 -17.67 -5.22 -7.24
N ARG A 463 -16.37 -5.34 -7.51
CA ARG A 463 -15.81 -6.50 -8.23
C ARG A 463 -14.70 -7.17 -7.43
N ARG A 464 -14.85 -8.47 -7.21
CA ARG A 464 -13.84 -9.30 -6.52
C ARG A 464 -12.79 -9.79 -7.52
N LEU A 465 -11.54 -9.87 -7.09
CA LEU A 465 -10.44 -10.37 -7.92
C LEU A 465 -10.31 -11.89 -7.75
N LEU A 466 -10.45 -12.62 -8.85
CA LEU A 466 -10.23 -14.07 -8.92
C LEU A 466 -9.00 -14.38 -9.76
N GLY A 467 -7.98 -14.96 -9.14
CA GLY A 467 -6.80 -15.47 -9.83
C GLY A 467 -6.96 -16.97 -10.13
N LEU A 468 -6.89 -17.35 -11.40
CA LEU A 468 -6.82 -18.74 -11.84
C LEU A 468 -5.38 -19.08 -12.21
N VAL A 469 -4.76 -19.96 -11.44
CA VAL A 469 -3.38 -20.40 -11.66
C VAL A 469 -3.43 -21.79 -12.29
N LEU A 470 -3.32 -21.84 -13.61
CA LEU A 470 -3.56 -23.04 -14.42
C LEU A 470 -2.39 -23.30 -15.39
N ASP A 471 -2.07 -24.56 -15.63
CA ASP A 471 -1.22 -24.99 -16.74
C ASP A 471 -2.09 -25.51 -17.91
N GLY A 472 -1.47 -26.10 -18.93
CA GLY A 472 -2.18 -26.68 -20.07
C GLY A 472 -3.12 -27.85 -19.70
N HIS A 473 -2.84 -28.59 -18.62
CA HIS A 473 -3.66 -29.72 -18.17
C HIS A 473 -4.88 -29.27 -17.36
N ALA A 474 -4.75 -28.15 -16.63
CA ALA A 474 -5.81 -27.63 -15.78
C ALA A 474 -6.69 -26.55 -16.44
N LEU A 475 -6.52 -26.30 -17.74
CA LEU A 475 -7.22 -25.21 -18.44
C LEU A 475 -8.76 -25.38 -18.44
N ALA A 476 -9.27 -26.61 -18.33
CA ALA A 476 -10.70 -26.89 -18.15
C ALA A 476 -11.30 -26.22 -16.90
N GLY A 477 -10.48 -25.86 -15.92
CA GLY A 477 -10.89 -25.10 -14.74
C GLY A 477 -11.47 -23.73 -15.07
N LEU A 478 -11.13 -23.17 -16.23
CA LEU A 478 -11.72 -21.93 -16.73
C LEU A 478 -13.23 -22.07 -16.94
N GLU A 479 -13.68 -23.14 -17.57
CA GLU A 479 -15.10 -23.42 -17.79
C GLU A 479 -15.83 -23.70 -16.47
N ALA A 480 -15.21 -24.47 -15.58
CA ALA A 480 -15.76 -24.73 -14.25
C ALA A 480 -16.02 -23.43 -13.47
N VAL A 481 -15.07 -22.50 -13.51
CA VAL A 481 -15.17 -21.19 -12.84
C VAL A 481 -16.21 -20.30 -13.50
N ARG A 482 -16.26 -20.24 -14.83
CA ARG A 482 -17.33 -19.52 -15.55
C ARG A 482 -18.70 -20.03 -15.15
N GLY A 483 -18.86 -21.36 -15.06
CA GLY A 483 -20.06 -22.00 -14.56
C GLY A 483 -20.46 -21.50 -13.18
N LEU A 484 -19.51 -21.42 -12.23
CA LEU A 484 -19.74 -20.91 -10.87
C LEU A 484 -20.13 -19.43 -10.84
N CYS A 485 -19.50 -18.60 -11.68
CA CYS A 485 -19.80 -17.18 -11.75
C CYS A 485 -21.18 -16.89 -12.40
N GLY A 486 -21.68 -17.79 -13.25
CA GLY A 486 -22.97 -17.66 -13.93
C GLY A 486 -23.02 -16.47 -14.92
N SER A 487 -24.20 -16.17 -15.46
CA SER A 487 -24.38 -15.14 -16.50
C SER A 487 -24.13 -13.70 -16.05
N ARG A 488 -24.13 -13.44 -14.74
CA ARG A 488 -23.81 -12.13 -14.14
C ARG A 488 -22.35 -12.03 -13.66
N GLY A 489 -21.56 -13.08 -13.86
CA GLY A 489 -20.21 -13.23 -13.32
C GLY A 489 -19.29 -12.03 -13.58
N SER A 490 -19.30 -11.51 -14.81
CA SER A 490 -18.47 -10.39 -15.25
C SER A 490 -18.79 -9.06 -14.55
N ASP A 491 -19.99 -8.91 -13.98
CA ASP A 491 -20.38 -7.68 -13.30
C ASP A 491 -19.83 -7.63 -11.87
N THR A 492 -19.55 -8.79 -11.27
CA THR A 492 -19.17 -8.95 -9.85
C THR A 492 -17.77 -9.54 -9.64
N VAL A 493 -17.16 -10.15 -10.65
CA VAL A 493 -15.86 -10.81 -10.58
C VAL A 493 -14.99 -10.35 -11.74
N ARG A 494 -13.74 -9.97 -11.46
CA ARG A 494 -12.70 -9.81 -12.47
C ARG A 494 -11.85 -11.08 -12.46
N LEU A 495 -11.81 -11.76 -13.59
CA LEU A 495 -11.18 -13.05 -13.77
C LEU A 495 -9.79 -12.89 -14.40
N HIS A 496 -8.76 -13.34 -13.70
CA HIS A 496 -7.37 -13.18 -14.12
C HIS A 496 -6.73 -14.55 -14.28
N LEU A 497 -6.27 -14.89 -15.47
CA LEU A 497 -5.60 -16.16 -15.74
C LEU A 497 -4.09 -15.96 -15.62
N LEU A 498 -3.48 -16.63 -14.64
CA LEU A 498 -2.05 -16.74 -14.47
C LEU A 498 -1.60 -18.11 -14.99
N HIS A 499 -1.14 -18.14 -16.24
CA HIS A 499 -0.77 -19.38 -16.91
C HIS A 499 0.63 -19.84 -16.51
N CYS A 500 0.76 -21.07 -16.01
CA CYS A 500 2.04 -21.70 -15.71
C CYS A 500 2.59 -22.41 -16.96
N GLY A 501 3.39 -21.69 -17.75
CA GLY A 501 3.81 -22.11 -19.08
C GLY A 501 3.77 -20.91 -20.03
N SER A 502 4.17 -21.07 -21.29
CA SER A 502 4.12 -19.91 -22.19
C SER A 502 2.68 -19.60 -22.61
N LEU A 503 2.27 -18.32 -22.65
CA LEU A 503 0.96 -17.97 -23.23
C LEU A 503 0.86 -18.32 -24.72
N ALA A 504 1.99 -18.51 -25.41
CA ALA A 504 2.05 -18.99 -26.79
C ALA A 504 1.79 -20.51 -26.91
N GLU A 505 1.78 -21.25 -25.79
CA GLU A 505 1.50 -22.68 -25.71
C GLU A 505 0.04 -22.97 -25.33
N LEU A 506 -0.78 -21.93 -25.13
CA LEU A 506 -2.22 -22.12 -24.96
C LEU A 506 -2.80 -22.87 -26.17
N PRO A 507 -3.72 -23.83 -25.96
CA PRO A 507 -4.35 -24.58 -27.05
C PRO A 507 -5.01 -23.66 -28.08
N ASP A 508 -4.86 -23.98 -29.37
CA ASP A 508 -5.52 -23.23 -30.44
C ASP A 508 -7.05 -23.23 -30.22
N GLY A 509 -7.66 -22.05 -30.30
CA GLY A 509 -9.09 -21.89 -30.05
C GLY A 509 -9.53 -21.97 -28.58
N ALA A 510 -8.60 -21.92 -27.62
CA ALA A 510 -8.95 -21.81 -26.20
C ALA A 510 -9.91 -20.63 -25.97
N ASP A 511 -11.10 -20.90 -25.45
CA ASP A 511 -12.07 -19.84 -25.19
C ASP A 511 -11.62 -19.03 -23.98
N LEU A 512 -11.11 -17.83 -24.23
CA LEU A 512 -10.72 -16.87 -23.19
C LEU A 512 -11.83 -15.86 -22.87
N SER A 513 -13.06 -16.01 -23.37
CA SER A 513 -14.19 -15.11 -23.11
C SER A 513 -14.40 -14.80 -21.61
N GLY A 514 -14.60 -13.53 -21.25
CA GLY A 514 -14.78 -13.15 -19.84
C GLY A 514 -13.54 -13.29 -18.93
N VAL A 515 -12.34 -13.54 -19.48
CA VAL A 515 -11.07 -13.32 -18.78
C VAL A 515 -10.67 -11.84 -18.96
N ASP A 516 -10.38 -11.14 -17.86
CA ASP A 516 -10.02 -9.72 -17.83
C ASP A 516 -8.52 -9.48 -18.07
N SER A 517 -7.65 -10.35 -17.55
CA SER A 517 -6.20 -10.29 -17.83
C SER A 517 -5.56 -11.66 -17.95
N LEU A 518 -4.44 -11.69 -18.68
CA LEU A 518 -3.54 -12.81 -18.84
C LEU A 518 -2.20 -12.45 -18.24
N ASP A 519 -1.62 -13.36 -17.45
CA ASP A 519 -0.25 -13.30 -16.99
C ASP A 519 0.47 -14.64 -17.20
N GLU A 520 1.77 -14.56 -17.44
CA GLU A 520 2.64 -15.70 -17.60
C GLU A 520 3.43 -15.92 -16.31
N LEU A 521 3.45 -17.16 -15.81
CA LEU A 521 4.24 -17.55 -14.64
C LEU A 521 5.27 -18.61 -15.02
N ALA A 522 6.53 -18.24 -14.94
CA ALA A 522 7.63 -19.18 -15.05
C ALA A 522 7.78 -19.96 -13.74
N LEU A 523 7.55 -21.28 -13.77
CA LEU A 523 7.78 -22.13 -12.62
C LEU A 523 9.31 -22.29 -12.40
N PRO A 524 9.82 -22.09 -11.16
CA PRO A 524 11.21 -22.34 -10.83
C PRO A 524 11.62 -23.78 -11.16
N LYS A 525 12.93 -24.00 -11.38
CA LYS A 525 13.46 -25.37 -11.49
C LYS A 525 13.21 -26.11 -10.15
N PRO A 526 12.80 -27.39 -10.18
CA PRO A 526 12.61 -28.18 -8.96
C PRO A 526 13.88 -28.19 -8.09
N GLY A 527 13.69 -28.20 -6.77
CA GLY A 527 14.81 -28.23 -5.83
C GLY A 527 15.66 -29.49 -5.95
N LYS A 528 16.94 -29.43 -5.54
CA LYS A 528 17.87 -30.58 -5.60
C LYS A 528 17.47 -31.76 -4.67
N ARG A 529 16.62 -31.51 -3.66
CA ARG A 529 16.07 -32.51 -2.74
C ARG A 529 14.60 -32.17 -2.47
N PRO A 530 13.65 -32.77 -3.20
CA PRO A 530 12.24 -32.52 -2.94
C PRO A 530 11.84 -33.11 -1.59
N PHE A 531 10.97 -32.41 -0.86
CA PHE A 531 10.28 -32.98 0.29
C PHE A 531 9.34 -34.08 -0.19
N GLN A 532 9.04 -35.06 0.65
CA GLN A 532 8.16 -36.16 0.29
C GLN A 532 7.01 -36.31 1.28
N PHE A 533 5.79 -36.46 0.75
CA PHE A 533 4.61 -36.83 1.52
C PHE A 533 3.99 -38.10 0.93
N GLN A 534 3.96 -39.19 1.70
CA GLN A 534 3.53 -40.51 1.21
C GLN A 534 4.24 -40.95 -0.10
N GLY A 535 5.53 -40.64 -0.20
CA GLY A 535 6.37 -40.92 -1.37
C GLY A 535 6.24 -39.91 -2.52
N GLN A 536 5.38 -38.90 -2.40
CA GLN A 536 5.18 -37.87 -3.44
C GLN A 536 6.08 -36.66 -3.23
N PRO A 537 6.89 -36.27 -4.22
CA PRO A 537 7.80 -35.13 -4.10
C PRO A 537 7.05 -33.79 -4.19
N PHE A 538 7.49 -32.80 -3.42
CA PHE A 538 7.07 -31.40 -3.57
C PHE A 538 8.18 -30.44 -3.14
N ASP A 539 8.11 -29.21 -3.66
CA ASP A 539 9.04 -28.14 -3.30
C ASP A 539 8.54 -27.42 -2.03
N LEU A 540 9.43 -26.99 -1.14
CA LEU A 540 9.12 -26.00 -0.10
C LEU A 540 10.00 -24.78 -0.34
N PRO A 541 9.48 -23.72 -0.97
CA PRO A 541 10.31 -22.57 -1.30
C PRO A 541 10.67 -21.78 -0.05
N GLU A 542 11.95 -21.45 0.08
CA GLU A 542 12.42 -20.50 1.08
C GLU A 542 11.74 -19.14 0.85
N PRO A 543 11.44 -18.36 1.92
CA PRO A 543 10.81 -17.04 1.78
C PRO A 543 11.57 -16.07 0.86
N ASP A 544 12.90 -16.18 0.84
CA ASP A 544 13.77 -15.27 0.10
C ASP A 544 14.20 -15.82 -1.28
N ASP A 545 13.69 -16.98 -1.73
CA ASP A 545 14.04 -17.52 -3.04
C ASP A 545 13.58 -16.59 -4.18
N PRO A 546 14.51 -16.00 -4.95
CA PRO A 546 14.16 -15.02 -5.98
C PRO A 546 13.20 -15.55 -7.04
N ALA A 547 13.27 -16.84 -7.39
CA ALA A 547 12.43 -17.42 -8.42
C ALA A 547 10.98 -17.59 -7.92
N TRP A 548 10.79 -17.85 -6.62
CA TRP A 548 9.47 -17.97 -6.01
C TRP A 548 8.88 -16.61 -5.62
N ARG A 549 9.71 -15.60 -5.36
CA ARG A 549 9.25 -14.22 -5.09
C ARG A 549 8.45 -13.63 -6.25
N GLU A 550 8.75 -13.98 -7.49
CA GLU A 550 7.99 -13.53 -8.65
C GLU A 550 6.56 -14.08 -8.66
N ILE A 551 6.40 -15.36 -8.31
CA ILE A 551 5.10 -16.01 -8.17
C ILE A 551 4.32 -15.42 -7.00
N ARG A 552 4.95 -15.26 -5.82
CA ARG A 552 4.32 -14.61 -4.65
C ARG A 552 3.81 -13.21 -4.99
N GLY A 553 4.62 -12.45 -5.72
CA GLY A 553 4.24 -11.11 -6.18
C GLY A 553 3.06 -11.14 -7.14
N ALA A 554 3.04 -12.08 -8.10
CA ALA A 554 1.94 -12.24 -9.04
C ALA A 554 0.61 -12.61 -8.36
N LEU A 555 0.67 -13.48 -7.35
CA LEU A 555 -0.48 -13.95 -6.59
C LEU A 555 -0.97 -12.96 -5.52
N ALA A 556 -0.24 -11.87 -5.31
CA ALA A 556 -0.64 -10.85 -4.36
C ALA A 556 -1.92 -10.12 -4.81
N GLY A 557 -2.78 -9.79 -3.86
CA GLY A 557 -3.92 -8.90 -4.09
C GLY A 557 -5.24 -9.57 -4.48
N PHE A 558 -5.23 -10.87 -4.80
CA PHE A 558 -6.46 -11.60 -5.12
C PHE A 558 -7.35 -11.84 -3.88
N ASP A 559 -8.67 -11.76 -4.07
CA ASP A 559 -9.63 -12.15 -3.05
C ASP A 559 -9.73 -13.67 -2.95
N THR A 560 -9.62 -14.35 -4.10
CA THR A 560 -9.62 -15.81 -4.21
C THR A 560 -8.61 -16.24 -5.26
N ILE A 561 -7.85 -17.27 -4.93
CA ILE A 561 -6.88 -17.89 -5.82
C ILE A 561 -7.28 -19.36 -5.98
N LEU A 562 -7.56 -19.76 -7.21
CA LEU A 562 -7.78 -21.15 -7.58
C LEU A 562 -6.52 -21.67 -8.25
N ILE A 563 -5.95 -22.74 -7.70
CA ILE A 563 -4.69 -23.32 -8.16
C ILE A 563 -4.96 -24.72 -8.73
N GLY A 564 -4.70 -24.87 -10.02
CA GLY A 564 -4.70 -26.14 -10.74
C GLY A 564 -3.28 -26.67 -11.01
N VAL A 565 -2.27 -26.19 -10.29
CA VAL A 565 -0.87 -26.57 -10.51
C VAL A 565 -0.27 -27.08 -9.20
N PRO A 566 -0.10 -28.42 -9.02
CA PRO A 566 0.36 -29.03 -7.76
C PRO A 566 1.64 -28.43 -7.20
N ARG A 567 2.58 -28.06 -8.09
CA ARG A 567 3.85 -27.44 -7.71
C ARG A 567 3.70 -26.14 -6.92
N LEU A 568 2.54 -25.47 -7.01
CA LEU A 568 2.26 -24.21 -6.32
C LEU A 568 1.44 -24.38 -5.03
N PHE A 569 1.00 -25.60 -4.69
CA PHE A 569 0.34 -25.87 -3.41
C PHE A 569 1.14 -25.44 -2.16
N PRO A 570 2.48 -25.48 -2.14
CA PRO A 570 3.28 -24.93 -1.05
C PRO A 570 2.98 -23.46 -0.71
N LEU A 571 2.46 -22.67 -1.66
CA LEU A 571 2.14 -21.26 -1.45
C LEU A 571 0.73 -21.03 -0.87
N LEU A 572 -0.12 -22.06 -0.76
CA LEU A 572 -1.51 -21.93 -0.32
C LEU A 572 -1.61 -21.32 1.09
N ALA A 573 -0.82 -21.84 2.04
CA ALA A 573 -0.86 -21.39 3.43
C ALA A 573 -0.45 -19.92 3.56
N GLU A 574 0.55 -19.50 2.78
CA GLU A 574 1.01 -18.13 2.73
C GLU A 574 -0.03 -17.19 2.12
N CYS A 575 -0.58 -17.54 0.96
CA CYS A 575 -1.65 -16.78 0.31
C CYS A 575 -2.83 -16.57 1.26
N ARG A 576 -3.20 -17.64 1.99
CA ARG A 576 -4.24 -17.61 3.01
C ARG A 576 -3.88 -16.72 4.21
N SER A 577 -2.64 -16.77 4.68
CA SER A 577 -2.17 -15.88 5.74
C SER A 577 -2.20 -14.39 5.34
N LYS A 578 -2.06 -14.09 4.05
CA LYS A 578 -2.19 -12.75 3.45
C LYS A 578 -3.63 -12.38 3.09
N GLY A 579 -4.58 -13.23 3.48
CA GLY A 579 -6.01 -12.97 3.44
C GLY A 579 -6.74 -13.47 2.20
N ALA A 580 -6.08 -14.12 1.25
CA ALA A 580 -6.76 -14.69 0.08
C ALA A 580 -7.48 -16.00 0.49
N ARG A 581 -8.64 -16.25 -0.13
CA ARG A 581 -9.23 -17.60 -0.10
C ARG A 581 -8.45 -18.48 -1.08
N THR A 582 -8.11 -19.70 -0.69
CA THR A 582 -7.32 -20.60 -1.51
C THR A 582 -8.11 -21.85 -1.89
N ILE A 583 -8.25 -22.08 -3.19
CA ILE A 583 -9.03 -23.18 -3.75
C ILE A 583 -8.09 -24.02 -4.60
N ILE A 584 -8.18 -25.34 -4.48
CA ILE A 584 -7.52 -26.25 -5.41
C ILE A 584 -8.54 -26.70 -6.45
N TYR A 585 -8.15 -26.70 -7.71
CA TYR A 585 -8.92 -27.33 -8.78
C TYR A 585 -8.19 -28.57 -9.26
N ARG A 586 -8.92 -29.70 -9.33
CA ARG A 586 -8.42 -30.98 -9.82
C ARG A 586 -9.31 -31.44 -10.99
N PRO A 587 -8.83 -31.36 -12.25
CA PRO A 587 -9.51 -31.90 -13.42
C PRO A 587 -9.50 -33.44 -13.43
N GLU A 588 -10.44 -34.06 -14.14
CA GLU A 588 -10.47 -35.52 -14.33
C GLU A 588 -9.40 -36.03 -15.28
N VAL A 589 -9.12 -35.26 -16.33
CA VAL A 589 -8.20 -35.66 -17.40
C VAL A 589 -6.89 -34.90 -17.28
N GLY A 590 -5.77 -35.59 -17.52
CA GLY A 590 -4.44 -34.97 -17.59
C GLY A 590 -3.80 -34.70 -16.22
N TRP A 591 -4.51 -34.91 -15.11
CA TRP A 591 -3.93 -34.82 -13.77
C TRP A 591 -3.21 -36.12 -13.38
N PRO A 592 -1.93 -36.09 -12.98
CA PRO A 592 -1.23 -37.31 -12.61
C PRO A 592 -1.80 -37.95 -11.34
N ASP A 593 -2.00 -39.28 -11.35
CA ASP A 593 -2.54 -40.03 -10.19
C ASP A 593 -1.72 -39.83 -8.91
N HIS A 594 -0.41 -39.66 -9.07
CA HIS A 594 0.53 -39.49 -7.97
C HIS A 594 0.32 -38.16 -7.22
N ASP A 595 -0.20 -37.13 -7.89
CA ASP A 595 -0.53 -35.83 -7.29
C ASP A 595 -1.83 -35.86 -6.46
N THR A 596 -2.59 -36.94 -6.51
CA THR A 596 -3.81 -37.09 -5.69
C THR A 596 -3.46 -37.14 -4.20
N ARG A 597 -2.32 -37.73 -3.82
CA ARG A 597 -1.89 -37.82 -2.41
C ARG A 597 -1.32 -36.51 -1.89
N ILE A 598 -0.71 -35.70 -2.76
CA ILE A 598 -0.13 -34.42 -2.32
C ILE A 598 -1.21 -33.43 -1.89
N LEU A 599 -2.44 -33.55 -2.42
CA LEU A 599 -3.59 -32.76 -1.97
C LEU A 599 -3.84 -32.88 -0.46
N LEU A 600 -3.67 -34.07 0.10
CA LEU A 600 -3.83 -34.31 1.54
C LEU A 600 -2.75 -33.58 2.37
N ALA A 601 -1.54 -33.39 1.83
CA ALA A 601 -0.47 -32.67 2.52
C ALA A 601 -0.83 -31.19 2.77
N PHE A 602 -1.63 -30.61 1.87
CA PHE A 602 -2.01 -29.20 1.88
C PHE A 602 -3.48 -28.96 2.25
N GLU A 603 -4.18 -29.98 2.75
CA GLU A 603 -5.61 -29.90 3.14
C GLU A 603 -5.88 -28.72 4.08
N HIS A 604 -5.06 -28.53 5.10
CA HIS A 604 -5.22 -27.45 6.08
C HIS A 604 -5.00 -26.05 5.49
N ALA A 605 -4.27 -25.98 4.37
CA ALA A 605 -3.88 -24.75 3.70
C ALA A 605 -4.89 -24.32 2.61
N THR A 606 -5.82 -25.19 2.24
CA THR A 606 -6.89 -24.91 1.26
C THR A 606 -8.26 -24.79 1.92
N ASP A 607 -9.04 -23.82 1.45
CA ASP A 607 -10.41 -23.59 1.88
C ASP A 607 -11.44 -24.42 1.11
N ALA A 608 -11.12 -24.88 -0.11
CA ALA A 608 -11.97 -25.77 -0.91
C ALA A 608 -11.18 -26.55 -1.97
N LEU A 609 -11.65 -27.76 -2.29
CA LEU A 609 -11.21 -28.60 -3.41
C LEU A 609 -12.35 -28.71 -4.42
N ILE A 610 -12.12 -28.24 -5.64
CA ILE A 610 -13.05 -28.35 -6.76
C ILE A 610 -12.67 -29.56 -7.62
N VAL A 611 -13.65 -30.43 -7.86
CA VAL A 611 -13.54 -31.63 -8.71
C VAL A 611 -14.73 -31.69 -9.68
N GLU A 612 -14.64 -32.49 -10.74
CA GLU A 612 -15.65 -32.47 -11.82
C GLU A 612 -16.78 -33.50 -11.64
N SER A 613 -16.61 -34.50 -10.77
CA SER A 613 -17.62 -35.54 -10.50
C SER A 613 -17.78 -35.87 -9.02
N GLU A 614 -19.00 -36.34 -8.68
CA GLU A 614 -19.31 -36.87 -7.35
C GLU A 614 -18.54 -38.17 -7.03
N GLU A 615 -18.16 -38.93 -8.06
CA GLU A 615 -17.30 -40.10 -7.91
C GLU A 615 -15.91 -39.69 -7.39
N THR A 616 -15.28 -38.72 -8.06
CA THR A 616 -14.00 -38.14 -7.61
C THR A 616 -14.14 -37.54 -6.22
N ALA A 617 -15.24 -36.83 -5.93
CA ALA A 617 -15.47 -36.25 -4.62
C ALA A 617 -15.57 -37.32 -3.51
N THR A 618 -16.27 -38.42 -3.79
CA THR A 618 -16.40 -39.56 -2.86
C THR A 618 -15.07 -40.25 -2.65
N HIS A 619 -14.27 -40.41 -3.72
CA HIS A 619 -12.93 -40.96 -3.65
C HIS A 619 -12.03 -40.16 -2.69
N PHE A 620 -11.96 -38.83 -2.85
CA PHE A 620 -11.14 -37.98 -1.97
C PHE A 620 -11.63 -38.00 -0.51
N ALA A 621 -12.96 -37.99 -0.30
CA ALA A 621 -13.53 -38.11 1.04
C ALA A 621 -13.15 -39.43 1.72
N ALA A 622 -13.18 -40.54 0.98
CA ALA A 622 -12.77 -41.85 1.48
C ALA A 622 -11.27 -41.92 1.83
N HIS A 623 -10.44 -41.09 1.20
CA HIS A 623 -9.00 -40.99 1.45
C HIS A 623 -8.62 -39.94 2.51
N GLY A 624 -9.61 -39.38 3.21
CA GLY A 624 -9.39 -38.51 4.37
C GLY A 624 -9.43 -37.01 4.07
N PHE A 625 -9.74 -36.59 2.85
CA PHE A 625 -9.98 -35.17 2.56
C PHE A 625 -11.37 -34.77 3.10
N PRO A 626 -11.53 -33.67 3.87
CA PRO A 626 -12.82 -33.34 4.46
C PRO A 626 -13.89 -33.09 3.41
N ARG A 627 -14.99 -33.87 3.45
CA ARG A 627 -16.09 -33.74 2.50
C ARG A 627 -16.69 -32.33 2.45
N SER A 628 -16.69 -31.61 3.58
CA SER A 628 -17.16 -30.23 3.68
C SER A 628 -16.33 -29.22 2.87
N LYS A 629 -15.11 -29.59 2.47
CA LYS A 629 -14.24 -28.78 1.61
C LYS A 629 -14.32 -29.19 0.13
N ILE A 630 -14.90 -30.34 -0.19
CA ILE A 630 -14.96 -30.85 -1.57
C ILE A 630 -16.24 -30.35 -2.23
N ALA A 631 -16.09 -29.66 -3.36
CA ALA A 631 -17.18 -29.14 -4.16
C ALA A 631 -17.14 -29.69 -5.58
N VAL A 632 -18.31 -30.05 -6.09
CA VAL A 632 -18.56 -30.28 -7.52
C VAL A 632 -19.25 -29.01 -8.04
N PRO A 633 -18.68 -28.30 -9.03
CA PRO A 633 -19.22 -27.04 -9.52
C PRO A 633 -20.70 -27.15 -9.92
N ARG A 634 -21.50 -26.19 -9.44
CA ARG A 634 -22.90 -26.02 -9.86
C ARG A 634 -23.05 -24.63 -10.47
N GLN A 635 -23.85 -24.53 -11.52
CA GLN A 635 -24.04 -23.26 -12.22
C GLN A 635 -24.54 -22.18 -11.25
N GLY A 636 -23.83 -21.05 -11.19
CA GLY A 636 -24.17 -19.90 -10.35
C GLY A 636 -23.84 -20.02 -8.86
N ASP A 637 -23.11 -21.06 -8.40
CA ASP A 637 -22.67 -21.16 -6.98
C ASP A 637 -21.44 -20.29 -6.68
N ILE A 638 -21.56 -18.99 -6.94
CA ILE A 638 -20.51 -17.99 -6.73
C ILE A 638 -20.02 -17.93 -5.28
N ALA A 639 -20.83 -18.40 -4.33
CA ALA A 639 -20.49 -18.46 -2.92
C ALA A 639 -19.34 -19.42 -2.60
N LEU A 640 -19.09 -20.42 -3.46
CA LEU A 640 -17.93 -21.29 -3.36
C LEU A 640 -16.62 -20.50 -3.52
N LEU A 641 -16.63 -19.53 -4.44
CA LEU A 641 -15.54 -18.61 -4.70
C LEU A 641 -15.52 -17.49 -3.65
N PHE A 642 -16.69 -16.90 -3.34
CA PHE A 642 -16.81 -15.75 -2.46
C PHE A 642 -17.90 -15.96 -1.40
N PRO A 643 -17.58 -16.55 -0.24
CA PRO A 643 -18.57 -16.85 0.82
C PRO A 643 -19.32 -15.61 1.32
N GLN A 644 -18.65 -14.45 1.32
CA GLN A 644 -19.18 -13.15 1.74
C GLN A 644 -20.40 -12.71 0.90
N MET A 645 -20.49 -13.15 -0.37
CA MET A 645 -21.61 -12.81 -1.24
C MET A 645 -22.91 -13.53 -0.87
N ARG A 646 -22.89 -14.51 0.06
CA ARG A 646 -24.11 -14.98 0.76
C ARG A 646 -24.59 -14.00 1.83
N ALA A 647 -23.67 -13.29 2.46
CA ALA A 647 -23.92 -12.40 3.59
C ALA A 647 -24.29 -10.97 3.15
N GLU A 648 -23.86 -10.51 1.97
CA GLU A 648 -24.24 -9.18 1.43
C GLU A 648 -25.74 -9.04 1.08
N GLN A 649 -26.54 -10.12 1.18
CA GLN A 649 -28.02 -10.03 1.25
C GLN A 649 -28.54 -9.60 2.64
N GLY A 650 -27.66 -9.42 3.62
CA GLY A 650 -27.95 -8.97 4.98
C GLY A 650 -26.74 -8.32 5.67
N SER A 651 -26.69 -6.99 5.65
CA SER A 651 -25.70 -6.08 6.29
C SER A 651 -24.45 -5.76 5.47
N ASP A 652 -24.33 -4.47 5.16
CA ASP A 652 -23.28 -3.85 4.36
C ASP A 652 -22.39 -3.01 5.30
N MET A 653 -21.14 -3.41 5.51
CA MET A 653 -20.21 -2.70 6.39
C MET A 653 -18.75 -2.87 5.96
N THR A 654 -18.44 -2.63 4.68
CA THR A 654 -17.06 -2.36 4.22
C THR A 654 -17.07 -1.54 2.93
N ASP A 655 -17.20 -0.20 3.00
CA ASP A 655 -17.07 0.64 1.79
C ASP A 655 -16.52 2.07 2.00
N HIS A 656 -15.58 2.27 2.95
CA HIS A 656 -15.14 3.63 3.33
C HIS A 656 -13.68 4.02 3.04
N LEU A 657 -12.85 3.14 2.46
CA LEU A 657 -11.42 3.45 2.21
C LEU A 657 -11.05 3.75 0.75
N GLY A 658 -12.00 3.71 -0.20
CA GLY A 658 -11.72 3.83 -1.64
C GLY A 658 -12.17 5.12 -2.34
N ARG A 659 -12.69 6.13 -1.63
CA ARG A 659 -13.19 7.36 -2.27
C ARG A 659 -12.39 8.60 -1.87
N ALA A 660 -11.44 9.02 -2.71
CA ALA A 660 -11.18 10.44 -3.00
C ALA A 660 -10.07 10.61 -4.06
N SER A 661 -10.46 11.06 -5.27
CA SER A 661 -9.71 12.03 -6.06
C SER A 661 -10.63 12.61 -7.15
N THR A 662 -11.58 13.47 -6.76
CA THR A 662 -12.19 14.47 -7.63
C THR A 662 -12.83 15.52 -6.73
N GLY A 663 -12.21 16.70 -6.63
CA GLY A 663 -12.75 17.80 -5.83
C GLY A 663 -11.72 18.87 -5.48
N THR A 664 -11.36 19.65 -6.50
CA THR A 664 -10.68 20.97 -6.51
C THR A 664 -9.32 21.13 -5.85
#